data_AF-A0A504ZAK5-F1
#
_entry.id   AF-A0A504ZAK5-F1
#
_cell.length_a   1.000
_cell.length_b   1.000
_cell.length_c   1.000
_cell.angle_alpha   90.00
_cell.angle_beta   90.00
_cell.angle_gamma   90.00
#
_symmetry.space_group_name_H-M   'P 1'
#
loop_
_entity.id
_entity.type
_entity.pdbx_description
1 polymer ?
#
loop_
_entity_poly.entity_id
_entity_poly.type
_entity_poly.pdbx_seq_one_letter_code
_entity_poly.pdbx_strand_id
1 'polypeptide(L)'
;MTIIVFLIDNSASMNQRTVQGTTLLDIAKTATELFFKIRMGKSRVDRYFILTLDAECNYIKLAGWKQNVDLQVLHLALNSIKPDGCVSLGEGLQRTFRMLNLNRLQLGLENYGMEVSVSSIETAVLGQNLTTEPFRWDYRLYSLILRYPAFMENVILSNHSPDIVESPIAITADLTGGRAFVVSDHRELHQCLESLAPQCHPAVVVDFNQDTDAQPDTIEKGSLYSQKQLIYVKVIGRVCSTWPIPESYWPDDEILSSQLPSRTAHPKVYISAVQAPEPNIPEYFPLDRYELEPSHLTKSLCAKDPNLVWPCYCIDANRGRGAPFAYLKATGDLQTVHMHVLPYNYPCFSKLLSELYEVHHMRMSESWGLQFVNYLSKIPRYYLMPLTKAFERFGFPSVIKPEAIDRVLPYQLKHSLQKLRHAAKIEYENFIRITQNEERLAPVVRLPAPLLPVSLWSLREIRPKAEKPVLRSSALPYCRASDIRRSDIRRVLKKMRHTLSDVLNGIGLGSRFEFAHQQPVAQMGDYINYRGPRSETPLREVNPTPERLDTFGNPFRKKNSTCFVADEVFVDEMGISPGDTMVLVVEGEKRLNGAADVNSTAGWLLSLSSIEQSSSMFHGQTKLISNESDLLYIHQGEMATLRVDQIDLASGRKRSRLPSCVASDDATSCLLIVVHSRITCAIAHMDTTTRVLSFFNQLRAFFDKADDQSPTDVFLVGSVNDASKPDRRVLLTTIAQMLRDPRRDYVIRLYCVEKLNTVWRVCPLGPRQGMLINYPISTGLVYNWRTREVASCKVCWSARGPVSVLRLARLRAWGASESTVPVFDTSKCSVVVKPFGQCAHLCDPEALTEEVMRSYSTTPDQEPRTYFEGCRAVASLIAHHPDGSFWFPEGRPLLFSPSDLDDTEPRDSYWIPTDTASNFAHTHPLTAVTSKSDKY
;
A
#
# COMPACT_ATOMS: atom_id res chain seq x y z
N MET A 1 7.42 -2.97 -15.97
CA MET A 1 7.87 -2.73 -14.58
C MET A 1 8.72 -3.92 -14.17
N THR A 2 10.01 -3.74 -13.87
CA THR A 2 10.89 -4.84 -13.47
C THR A 2 10.92 -4.95 -11.94
N ILE A 3 10.97 -6.16 -11.40
CA ILE A 3 11.29 -6.41 -9.99
C ILE A 3 12.72 -6.91 -9.91
N ILE A 4 13.54 -6.28 -9.08
CA ILE A 4 14.96 -6.58 -8.89
C ILE A 4 15.17 -6.90 -7.41
N VAL A 5 15.71 -8.08 -7.12
CA VAL A 5 15.92 -8.56 -5.75
C VAL A 5 17.39 -8.88 -5.54
N PHE A 6 18.01 -8.18 -4.58
CA PHE A 6 19.34 -8.49 -4.11
C PHE A 6 19.24 -9.44 -2.92
N LEU A 7 19.64 -10.70 -3.10
CA LEU A 7 19.88 -11.63 -1.99
C LEU A 7 21.36 -11.53 -1.61
N ILE A 8 21.65 -10.90 -0.48
CA ILE A 8 23.01 -10.64 -0.01
C ILE A 8 23.36 -11.68 1.06
N ASP A 9 24.41 -12.46 0.82
CA ASP A 9 25.02 -13.28 1.87
C ASP A 9 25.59 -12.35 2.97
N ASN A 10 25.10 -12.53 4.19
CA ASN A 10 25.56 -11.84 5.38
C ASN A 10 25.99 -12.82 6.48
N SER A 11 26.31 -14.05 6.12
CA SER A 11 26.90 -15.02 7.03
C SER A 11 28.24 -14.53 7.60
N ALA A 12 28.65 -15.12 8.72
CA ALA A 12 29.93 -14.78 9.35
C ALA A 12 31.16 -14.97 8.42
N SER A 13 31.03 -15.76 7.34
CA SER A 13 32.09 -15.95 6.33
C SER A 13 32.41 -14.66 5.55
N MET A 14 31.45 -13.75 5.40
CA MET A 14 31.59 -12.50 4.65
C MET A 14 32.36 -11.41 5.40
N ASN A 15 32.78 -11.67 6.65
CA ASN A 15 33.73 -10.84 7.41
C ASN A 15 35.20 -10.95 6.94
N GLN A 16 35.51 -11.90 6.05
CA GLN A 16 36.86 -12.03 5.50
C GLN A 16 37.31 -10.70 4.86
N ARG A 17 38.53 -10.28 5.19
CA ARG A 17 39.13 -9.05 4.65
C ARG A 17 39.96 -9.35 3.40
N THR A 18 39.86 -8.46 2.42
CA THR A 18 40.68 -8.49 1.20
C THR A 18 42.03 -7.80 1.43
N VAL A 19 42.93 -7.83 0.44
CA VAL A 19 44.16 -7.00 0.40
C VAL A 19 43.87 -5.53 0.73
N GLN A 20 42.70 -5.00 0.36
CA GLN A 20 42.31 -3.60 0.56
C GLN A 20 41.76 -3.31 1.98
N GLY A 21 41.71 -4.32 2.86
CA GLY A 21 41.23 -4.20 4.23
C GLY A 21 39.70 -4.14 4.38
N THR A 22 38.95 -3.93 3.31
CA THR A 22 37.48 -4.06 3.22
C THR A 22 37.04 -5.50 3.43
N THR A 23 35.82 -5.72 3.95
CA THR A 23 35.23 -7.06 4.03
C THR A 23 34.51 -7.43 2.74
N LEU A 24 34.32 -8.74 2.49
CA LEU A 24 33.49 -9.21 1.36
C LEU A 24 32.05 -8.68 1.45
N LEU A 25 31.50 -8.51 2.66
CA LEU A 25 30.20 -7.88 2.87
C LEU A 25 30.16 -6.41 2.45
N ASP A 26 31.23 -5.64 2.69
CA ASP A 26 31.32 -4.25 2.23
C ASP A 26 31.36 -4.18 0.70
N ILE A 27 32.10 -5.09 0.06
CA ILE A 27 32.18 -5.20 -1.40
C ILE A 27 30.81 -5.56 -2.00
N ALA A 28 30.06 -6.48 -1.38
CA ALA A 28 28.70 -6.83 -1.80
C ALA A 28 27.72 -5.64 -1.66
N LYS A 29 27.87 -4.81 -0.63
CA LYS A 29 27.10 -3.56 -0.48
C LYS A 29 27.46 -2.55 -1.58
N THR A 30 28.75 -2.34 -1.87
CA THR A 30 29.21 -1.47 -2.96
C THR A 30 28.73 -1.96 -4.32
N ALA A 31 28.75 -3.26 -4.59
CA ALA A 31 28.21 -3.87 -5.80
C ALA A 31 26.71 -3.57 -5.98
N THR A 32 25.94 -3.72 -4.91
CA THR A 32 24.49 -3.43 -4.88
C THR A 32 24.20 -1.95 -5.18
N GLU A 33 24.95 -1.05 -4.54
CA GLU A 33 24.83 0.39 -4.75
C GLU A 33 25.21 0.82 -6.18
N LEU A 34 26.31 0.29 -6.71
CA LEU A 34 26.78 0.57 -8.07
C LEU A 34 25.78 0.09 -9.12
N PHE A 35 25.29 -1.15 -9.00
CA PHE A 35 24.27 -1.69 -9.89
C PHE A 35 23.00 -0.82 -9.87
N PHE A 36 22.53 -0.43 -8.68
CA PHE A 36 21.38 0.45 -8.53
C PHE A 36 21.59 1.81 -9.22
N LYS A 37 22.77 2.43 -9.09
CA LYS A 37 23.11 3.68 -9.81
C LYS A 37 23.09 3.50 -11.33
N ILE A 38 23.73 2.46 -11.87
CA ILE A 38 23.73 2.14 -13.31
C ILE A 38 22.30 1.91 -13.80
N ARG A 39 21.46 1.25 -12.99
CA ARG A 39 20.08 0.91 -13.35
C ARG A 39 19.11 2.10 -13.25
N MET A 40 19.25 2.99 -12.27
CA MET A 40 18.46 4.23 -12.18
C MET A 40 18.62 5.12 -13.42
N GLY A 41 19.79 5.09 -14.07
CA GLY A 41 20.01 5.78 -15.35
C GLY A 41 19.23 5.19 -16.54
N LYS A 42 18.74 3.95 -16.43
CA LYS A 42 18.06 3.20 -17.50
C LYS A 42 16.57 2.97 -17.23
N SER A 43 16.16 2.77 -15.98
CA SER A 43 14.76 2.61 -15.57
C SER A 43 14.47 3.30 -14.24
N ARG A 44 13.45 4.16 -14.23
CA ARG A 44 12.91 4.82 -13.02
C ARG A 44 11.67 4.12 -12.46
N VAL A 45 11.22 3.03 -13.08
CA VAL A 45 9.99 2.29 -12.71
C VAL A 45 10.28 0.91 -12.12
N ASP A 46 11.54 0.53 -11.95
CA ASP A 46 11.93 -0.76 -11.37
C ASP A 46 11.80 -0.74 -9.85
N ARG A 47 11.38 -1.87 -9.27
CA ARG A 47 11.18 -2.05 -7.84
C ARG A 47 12.30 -2.88 -7.24
N TYR A 48 12.92 -2.37 -6.18
CA TYR A 48 14.10 -2.97 -5.56
C TYR A 48 13.78 -3.57 -4.19
N PHE A 49 14.38 -4.72 -3.92
CA PHE A 49 14.29 -5.46 -2.67
C PHE A 49 15.67 -5.91 -2.23
N ILE A 50 15.92 -5.93 -0.92
CA ILE A 50 17.16 -6.46 -0.33
C ILE A 50 16.76 -7.50 0.71
N LEU A 51 17.21 -8.74 0.50
CA LEU A 51 17.06 -9.87 1.40
C LEU A 51 18.44 -10.34 1.89
N THR A 52 18.48 -10.95 3.07
CA THR A 52 19.68 -11.50 3.72
C THR A 52 19.43 -12.92 4.22
N LEU A 53 20.42 -13.53 4.89
CA LEU A 53 20.36 -14.90 5.43
C LEU A 53 20.04 -14.93 6.94
N ASP A 54 19.17 -14.03 7.39
CA ASP A 54 18.73 -13.95 8.79
C ASP A 54 17.60 -14.94 9.09
N ALA A 55 17.40 -15.24 10.37
CA ALA A 55 16.26 -16.03 10.85
C ALA A 55 14.94 -15.22 10.85
N GLU A 56 13.82 -15.96 10.96
CA GLU A 56 12.47 -15.43 11.17
C GLU A 56 12.04 -14.42 10.09
N CYS A 57 11.60 -13.21 10.46
CA CYS A 57 11.17 -12.16 9.53
C CYS A 57 12.23 -11.09 9.27
N ASN A 58 13.38 -11.15 9.96
CA ASN A 58 14.42 -10.11 9.91
C ASN A 58 15.22 -10.08 8.60
N TYR A 59 15.06 -11.09 7.74
CA TYR A 59 15.80 -11.24 6.48
C TYR A 59 15.47 -10.17 5.44
N ILE A 60 14.39 -9.41 5.58
CA ILE A 60 13.97 -8.39 4.62
C ILE A 60 14.48 -7.03 5.11
N LYS A 61 15.43 -6.43 4.36
CA LYS A 61 16.06 -5.15 4.70
C LYS A 61 15.51 -3.97 3.89
N LEU A 62 14.91 -4.25 2.74
CA LEU A 62 14.28 -3.26 1.84
C LEU A 62 13.09 -3.89 1.12
N ALA A 63 11.94 -3.20 1.12
CA ALA A 63 10.70 -3.70 0.54
C ALA A 63 10.01 -2.67 -0.39
N GLY A 64 10.43 -2.63 -1.67
CA GLY A 64 9.89 -1.74 -2.72
C GLY A 64 8.45 -2.03 -3.19
N TRP A 65 7.54 -2.49 -2.32
CA TRP A 65 6.17 -2.88 -2.69
C TRP A 65 5.23 -1.69 -2.99
N LYS A 66 5.40 -0.57 -2.29
CA LYS A 66 4.47 0.59 -2.31
C LYS A 66 5.16 1.95 -2.47
N GLN A 67 6.49 1.99 -2.44
CA GLN A 67 7.29 3.21 -2.52
C GLN A 67 8.40 2.99 -3.55
N ASN A 68 8.75 4.05 -4.28
CA ASN A 68 9.98 4.06 -5.06
C ASN A 68 11.17 4.07 -4.09
N VAL A 69 12.22 3.33 -4.43
CA VAL A 69 13.44 3.28 -3.62
C VAL A 69 14.36 4.39 -4.10
N ASP A 70 14.57 5.39 -3.26
CA ASP A 70 15.62 6.40 -3.46
C ASP A 70 16.96 5.91 -2.87
N LEU A 71 18.07 6.46 -3.39
CA LEU A 71 19.43 6.08 -2.97
C LEU A 71 19.64 6.21 -1.45
N GLN A 72 19.00 7.19 -0.78
CA GLN A 72 19.07 7.34 0.67
C GLN A 72 18.42 6.16 1.42
N VAL A 73 17.31 5.62 0.91
CA VAL A 73 16.63 4.45 1.49
C VAL A 73 17.45 3.19 1.26
N LEU A 74 18.06 3.06 0.07
CA LEU A 74 19.01 1.99 -0.25
C LEU A 74 20.21 1.98 0.73
N HIS A 75 20.85 3.13 0.96
CA HIS A 75 21.96 3.23 1.91
C HIS A 75 21.53 2.90 3.35
N LEU A 76 20.34 3.33 3.79
CA LEU A 76 19.83 2.97 5.12
C LEU A 76 19.63 1.46 5.27
N ALA A 77 19.10 0.80 4.24
CA ALA A 77 18.96 -0.67 4.21
C ALA A 77 20.33 -1.38 4.21
N LEU A 78 21.26 -0.99 3.33
CA LEU A 78 22.61 -1.59 3.25
C LEU A 78 23.41 -1.39 4.55
N ASN A 79 23.29 -0.24 5.20
CA ASN A 79 23.91 0.04 6.50
C ASN A 79 23.27 -0.74 7.67
N SER A 80 22.08 -1.30 7.50
CA SER A 80 21.46 -2.19 8.51
C SER A 80 21.99 -3.62 8.47
N ILE A 81 22.65 -4.03 7.37
CA ILE A 81 23.15 -5.40 7.20
C ILE A 81 24.40 -5.60 8.04
N LYS A 82 24.28 -6.47 9.04
CA LYS A 82 25.36 -7.02 9.85
C LYS A 82 25.78 -8.41 9.32
N PRO A 83 27.00 -8.88 9.66
CA PRO A 83 27.52 -10.19 9.25
C PRO A 83 27.11 -11.31 10.24
N ASP A 84 25.81 -11.40 10.53
CA ASP A 84 25.19 -12.27 11.54
C ASP A 84 24.12 -13.23 10.95
N GLY A 85 24.18 -13.49 9.63
CA GLY A 85 23.31 -14.45 8.95
C GLY A 85 23.54 -15.90 9.41
N CYS A 86 22.46 -16.57 9.79
CA CYS A 86 22.44 -17.94 10.35
C CYS A 86 21.76 -18.97 9.43
N VAL A 87 21.25 -18.56 8.27
CA VAL A 87 20.44 -19.38 7.37
C VAL A 87 21.25 -19.78 6.12
N SER A 88 20.95 -20.92 5.51
CA SER A 88 21.61 -21.35 4.28
C SER A 88 21.15 -20.54 3.06
N LEU A 89 22.02 -20.40 2.07
CA LEU A 89 21.69 -19.71 0.81
C LEU A 89 20.48 -20.33 0.09
N GLY A 90 20.30 -21.65 0.18
CA GLY A 90 19.15 -22.36 -0.39
C GLY A 90 17.81 -21.96 0.22
N GLU A 91 17.72 -21.85 1.55
CA GLU A 91 16.53 -21.35 2.26
C GLU A 91 16.32 -19.84 1.98
N GLY A 92 17.39 -19.06 1.84
CA GLY A 92 17.33 -17.66 1.40
C GLY A 92 16.73 -17.50 -0.01
N LEU A 93 17.14 -18.35 -0.96
CA LEU A 93 16.57 -18.42 -2.31
C LEU A 93 15.10 -18.91 -2.28
N GLN A 94 14.79 -19.92 -1.48
CA GLN A 94 13.42 -20.43 -1.32
C GLN A 94 12.47 -19.36 -0.79
N ARG A 95 12.88 -18.56 0.22
CA ARG A 95 12.13 -17.38 0.70
C ARG A 95 11.99 -16.31 -0.37
N THR A 96 13.05 -16.05 -1.14
CA THR A 96 13.05 -15.08 -2.24
C THR A 96 12.03 -15.47 -3.32
N PHE A 97 12.06 -16.72 -3.78
CA PHE A 97 11.07 -17.22 -4.75
C PHE A 97 9.66 -17.24 -4.17
N ARG A 98 9.45 -17.72 -2.93
CA ARG A 98 8.14 -17.66 -2.24
C ARG A 98 7.56 -16.24 -2.24
N MET A 99 8.37 -15.25 -1.87
CA MET A 99 7.99 -13.84 -1.80
C MET A 99 7.56 -13.28 -3.17
N LEU A 100 8.30 -13.61 -4.23
CA LEU A 100 7.92 -13.22 -5.60
C LEU A 100 6.64 -13.93 -6.06
N ASN A 101 6.59 -15.26 -5.89
CA ASN A 101 5.46 -16.13 -6.25
C ASN A 101 4.15 -15.70 -5.57
N LEU A 102 4.23 -15.32 -4.29
CA LEU A 102 3.10 -14.83 -3.49
C LEU A 102 2.46 -13.56 -4.08
N ASN A 103 3.27 -12.61 -4.53
CA ASN A 103 2.79 -11.40 -5.19
C ASN A 103 2.05 -11.71 -6.51
N ARG A 104 2.48 -12.73 -7.26
CA ARG A 104 1.92 -13.07 -8.57
C ARG A 104 0.57 -13.80 -8.44
N LEU A 105 0.46 -14.76 -7.52
CA LEU A 105 -0.79 -15.40 -7.09
C LEU A 105 -1.86 -14.41 -6.58
N GLN A 106 -1.48 -13.41 -5.78
CA GLN A 106 -2.41 -12.33 -5.43
C GLN A 106 -2.92 -11.57 -6.68
N LEU A 107 -2.02 -11.16 -7.56
CA LEU A 107 -2.34 -10.36 -8.75
C LEU A 107 -3.20 -11.14 -9.76
N GLY A 108 -3.24 -12.48 -9.68
CA GLY A 108 -4.00 -13.31 -10.61
C GLY A 108 -3.41 -13.30 -12.00
N LEU A 109 -2.09 -13.18 -12.08
CA LEU A 109 -1.29 -13.40 -13.28
C LEU A 109 -1.28 -14.89 -13.70
N GLU A 110 -2.29 -15.68 -13.34
CA GLU A 110 -2.06 -17.03 -12.81
C GLU A 110 -3.24 -17.95 -13.11
N ASN A 111 -3.15 -18.68 -14.23
CA ASN A 111 -4.32 -19.23 -14.92
C ASN A 111 -4.16 -20.72 -15.27
N TYR A 112 -4.04 -21.58 -14.25
CA TYR A 112 -4.03 -23.03 -14.44
C TYR A 112 -5.27 -23.57 -15.17
N GLY A 113 -5.04 -24.51 -16.08
CA GLY A 113 -6.06 -25.06 -16.97
C GLY A 113 -6.64 -24.03 -17.97
N MET A 114 -6.09 -22.81 -18.01
CA MET A 114 -6.67 -21.66 -18.70
C MET A 114 -5.72 -20.83 -19.55
N GLU A 115 -4.38 -21.03 -19.50
CA GLU A 115 -3.38 -20.79 -20.59
C GLU A 115 -1.91 -20.72 -20.09
N VAL A 116 -0.95 -20.98 -21.00
CA VAL A 116 0.40 -20.40 -20.92
C VAL A 116 0.38 -19.05 -21.63
N SER A 117 -0.07 -17.98 -20.98
CA SER A 117 0.16 -16.65 -21.55
C SER A 117 1.68 -16.38 -21.56
N VAL A 118 2.20 -15.81 -22.65
CA VAL A 118 3.57 -15.21 -22.67
C VAL A 118 3.66 -14.01 -21.69
N SER A 119 2.52 -13.65 -21.08
CA SER A 119 2.41 -12.93 -19.82
C SER A 119 1.51 -13.63 -18.77
N SER A 120 1.74 -14.92 -18.38
CA SER A 120 1.96 -15.35 -16.96
C SER A 120 1.74 -16.84 -16.47
N ILE A 121 1.75 -17.07 -15.13
CA ILE A 121 2.86 -17.76 -14.38
C ILE A 121 2.73 -19.28 -13.97
N GLU A 122 2.42 -19.88 -12.79
CA GLU A 122 2.08 -19.54 -11.37
C GLU A 122 2.99 -20.29 -10.34
N THR A 123 2.84 -20.01 -9.02
CA THR A 123 3.07 -20.85 -7.79
C THR A 123 4.42 -20.74 -7.08
N ALA A 124 4.60 -21.04 -5.77
CA ALA A 124 3.66 -21.24 -4.66
C ALA A 124 4.33 -21.20 -3.26
N VAL A 125 3.56 -20.85 -2.24
CA VAL A 125 3.32 -21.75 -1.07
C VAL A 125 1.84 -22.20 -0.97
N LEU A 126 1.00 -21.70 -1.88
CA LEU A 126 -0.33 -22.22 -2.20
C LEU A 126 -0.27 -22.71 -3.65
N GLY A 127 -0.43 -24.02 -3.89
CA GLY A 127 -0.43 -24.61 -5.24
C GLY A 127 0.85 -25.37 -5.68
N GLN A 128 1.77 -25.76 -4.78
CA GLN A 128 3.00 -26.48 -5.18
C GLN A 128 2.76 -27.75 -6.01
N ASN A 129 1.59 -28.39 -5.86
CA ASN A 129 1.14 -29.53 -6.67
C ASN A 129 0.95 -29.22 -8.18
N LEU A 130 1.14 -27.97 -8.61
CA LEU A 130 0.85 -27.48 -9.96
C LEU A 130 2.09 -26.97 -10.73
N THR A 131 3.30 -27.03 -10.14
CA THR A 131 4.56 -26.95 -10.89
C THR A 131 5.67 -27.82 -10.32
N THR A 132 6.65 -28.16 -11.16
CA THR A 132 7.84 -28.91 -10.77
C THR A 132 8.92 -28.08 -10.05
N GLU A 133 9.22 -26.86 -10.52
CA GLU A 133 10.33 -26.03 -9.99
C GLU A 133 9.84 -24.85 -9.14
N PRO A 134 10.66 -24.25 -8.24
CA PRO A 134 10.26 -23.10 -7.42
C PRO A 134 10.33 -21.74 -8.14
N PHE A 135 11.00 -21.68 -9.31
CA PHE A 135 11.20 -20.48 -10.12
C PHE A 135 10.31 -20.48 -11.37
N ARG A 136 10.30 -19.38 -12.13
CA ARG A 136 9.30 -19.13 -13.20
C ARG A 136 9.94 -18.57 -14.46
N TRP A 137 9.20 -18.59 -15.57
CA TRP A 137 9.66 -18.24 -16.93
C TRP A 137 10.31 -16.86 -17.11
N ASP A 138 10.13 -15.88 -16.20
CA ASP A 138 10.79 -14.57 -16.21
C ASP A 138 11.88 -14.40 -15.14
N TYR A 139 11.99 -15.35 -14.20
CA TYR A 139 12.99 -15.32 -13.13
C TYR A 139 14.35 -15.69 -13.73
N ARG A 140 15.33 -14.78 -13.59
CA ARG A 140 16.72 -15.00 -13.95
C ARG A 140 17.59 -14.70 -12.75
N LEU A 141 18.22 -15.74 -12.20
CA LEU A 141 19.16 -15.62 -11.10
C LEU A 141 20.56 -15.34 -11.65
N TYR A 142 21.11 -14.19 -11.30
CA TYR A 142 22.51 -13.85 -11.58
C TYR A 142 23.29 -13.91 -10.27
N SER A 143 24.43 -14.60 -10.25
CA SER A 143 25.23 -14.81 -9.04
C SER A 143 26.63 -14.20 -9.15
N LEU A 144 27.06 -13.50 -8.09
CA LEU A 144 28.36 -12.84 -8.00
C LEU A 144 29.20 -13.55 -6.94
N ILE A 145 30.17 -14.36 -7.39
CA ILE A 145 31.04 -15.15 -6.52
C ILE A 145 32.32 -14.35 -6.28
N LEU A 146 32.39 -13.68 -5.13
CA LEU A 146 33.53 -12.85 -4.73
C LEU A 146 34.73 -13.73 -4.31
N ARG A 147 35.76 -13.83 -5.17
CA ARG A 147 37.02 -14.55 -4.91
C ARG A 147 38.19 -13.56 -4.74
N TYR A 148 37.99 -12.50 -3.97
CA TYR A 148 39.02 -11.51 -3.70
C TYR A 148 40.17 -12.10 -2.87
N PRO A 149 41.45 -11.91 -3.25
CA PRO A 149 42.58 -12.41 -2.50
C PRO A 149 42.78 -11.65 -1.18
N ALA A 150 43.38 -12.33 -0.20
CA ALA A 150 43.81 -11.75 1.09
C ALA A 150 45.25 -11.20 1.07
N PHE A 151 46.10 -11.70 0.15
CA PHE A 151 47.51 -11.34 0.02
C PHE A 151 47.87 -11.05 -1.45
N MET A 152 48.81 -10.12 -1.69
CA MET A 152 49.22 -9.71 -3.04
C MET A 152 49.83 -10.84 -3.87
N GLU A 153 50.54 -11.77 -3.23
CA GLU A 153 51.18 -12.92 -3.89
C GLU A 153 50.15 -13.82 -4.61
N ASN A 154 48.95 -13.96 -4.03
CA ASN A 154 47.86 -14.76 -4.61
C ASN A 154 47.24 -14.11 -5.85
N VAL A 155 47.40 -12.79 -6.06
CA VAL A 155 46.92 -12.07 -7.27
C VAL A 155 47.64 -12.56 -8.54
N ILE A 156 48.88 -13.00 -8.40
CA ILE A 156 49.71 -13.47 -9.52
C ILE A 156 49.32 -14.91 -9.91
N LEU A 157 48.88 -15.72 -8.94
CA LEU A 157 48.47 -17.11 -9.13
C LEU A 157 47.01 -17.25 -9.59
N SER A 158 46.14 -16.28 -9.30
CA SER A 158 44.69 -16.34 -9.63
C SER A 158 44.36 -16.27 -11.13
N ASN A 159 45.34 -16.08 -12.01
CA ASN A 159 45.14 -16.17 -13.47
C ASN A 159 44.80 -17.60 -13.96
N HIS A 160 45.01 -18.63 -13.15
CA HIS A 160 44.48 -19.97 -13.41
C HIS A 160 43.06 -20.09 -12.87
N SER A 161 42.07 -20.05 -13.76
CA SER A 161 40.64 -20.17 -13.43
C SER A 161 40.32 -21.55 -12.83
N PRO A 162 39.93 -21.66 -11.54
CA PRO A 162 39.44 -22.91 -10.96
C PRO A 162 38.00 -23.13 -11.40
N ASP A 163 37.68 -24.34 -11.87
CA ASP A 163 36.44 -24.67 -12.57
C ASP A 163 35.18 -24.07 -11.91
N ILE A 164 34.50 -23.23 -12.69
CA ILE A 164 33.25 -22.56 -12.30
C ILE A 164 32.08 -23.56 -12.32
N VAL A 165 32.23 -24.62 -13.12
CA VAL A 165 31.22 -25.61 -13.52
C VAL A 165 30.55 -26.33 -12.35
N GLU A 166 31.28 -26.59 -11.26
CA GLU A 166 30.77 -27.38 -10.13
C GLU A 166 30.03 -26.57 -9.05
N SER A 167 29.96 -25.24 -9.15
CA SER A 167 29.32 -24.43 -8.11
C SER A 167 27.79 -24.57 -8.13
N PRO A 168 27.11 -25.01 -7.04
CA PRO A 168 25.66 -25.22 -7.06
C PRO A 168 24.85 -23.96 -7.39
N ILE A 169 25.37 -22.77 -7.05
CA ILE A 169 24.75 -21.49 -7.39
C ILE A 169 24.92 -21.10 -8.86
N ALA A 170 25.93 -21.63 -9.56
CA ALA A 170 26.09 -21.47 -11.00
C ALA A 170 25.10 -22.36 -11.74
N ILE A 171 25.04 -23.65 -11.38
CA ILE A 171 24.02 -24.59 -11.89
C ILE A 171 22.60 -24.02 -11.68
N THR A 172 22.32 -23.43 -10.51
CA THR A 172 21.02 -22.79 -10.24
C THR A 172 20.79 -21.52 -11.09
N ALA A 173 21.82 -20.71 -11.34
CA ALA A 173 21.71 -19.54 -12.22
C ALA A 173 21.36 -19.96 -13.66
N ASP A 174 22.11 -20.91 -14.20
CA ASP A 174 21.95 -21.41 -15.57
C ASP A 174 20.61 -22.17 -15.73
N LEU A 175 20.13 -22.86 -14.69
CA LEU A 175 18.80 -23.46 -14.67
C LEU A 175 17.69 -22.42 -14.89
N THR A 176 17.85 -21.19 -14.40
CA THR A 176 16.92 -20.06 -14.58
C THR A 176 17.18 -19.22 -15.84
N GLY A 177 18.13 -19.58 -16.70
CA GLY A 177 18.53 -18.73 -17.82
C GLY A 177 19.21 -17.41 -17.39
N GLY A 178 19.83 -17.42 -16.22
CA GLY A 178 20.75 -16.38 -15.76
C GLY A 178 22.20 -16.71 -16.13
N ARG A 179 23.15 -16.22 -15.33
CA ARG A 179 24.58 -16.61 -15.40
C ARG A 179 25.30 -16.34 -14.08
N ALA A 180 26.29 -17.16 -13.77
CA ALA A 180 27.25 -16.88 -12.70
C ALA A 180 28.43 -16.04 -13.19
N PHE A 181 28.98 -15.22 -12.29
CA PHE A 181 30.23 -14.50 -12.48
C PHE A 181 31.14 -14.78 -11.29
N VAL A 182 32.42 -15.07 -11.56
CA VAL A 182 33.48 -15.01 -10.55
C VAL A 182 34.14 -13.64 -10.65
N VAL A 183 34.37 -12.99 -9.50
CA VAL A 183 34.92 -11.64 -9.42
C VAL A 183 36.06 -11.61 -8.40
N SER A 184 37.24 -11.22 -8.85
CA SER A 184 38.51 -11.26 -8.11
C SER A 184 39.03 -9.85 -7.78
N ASP A 185 38.74 -8.85 -8.63
CA ASP A 185 39.09 -7.45 -8.42
C ASP A 185 37.89 -6.47 -8.59
N HIS A 186 38.06 -5.20 -8.17
CA HIS A 186 37.02 -4.18 -8.26
C HIS A 186 36.72 -3.68 -9.69
N ARG A 187 37.62 -3.89 -10.65
CA ARG A 187 37.45 -3.52 -12.06
C ARG A 187 36.63 -4.59 -12.79
N GLU A 188 36.89 -5.87 -12.53
CA GLU A 188 36.03 -7.00 -12.92
C GLU A 188 34.61 -6.80 -12.36
N LEU A 189 34.49 -6.39 -11.08
CA LEU A 189 33.19 -6.07 -10.47
C LEU A 189 32.45 -4.98 -11.26
N HIS A 190 33.12 -3.87 -11.60
CA HIS A 190 32.54 -2.79 -12.41
C HIS A 190 32.09 -3.29 -13.79
N GLN A 191 32.98 -3.95 -14.54
CA GLN A 191 32.70 -4.45 -15.89
C GLN A 191 31.56 -5.48 -15.91
N CYS A 192 31.53 -6.36 -14.90
CA CYS A 192 30.45 -7.32 -14.68
C CYS A 192 29.09 -6.61 -14.50
N LEU A 193 29.02 -5.61 -13.64
CA LEU A 193 27.76 -4.92 -13.32
C LEU A 193 27.29 -4.01 -14.46
N GLU A 194 28.22 -3.40 -15.20
CA GLU A 194 27.93 -2.64 -16.42
C GLU A 194 27.43 -3.54 -17.56
N SER A 195 27.95 -4.76 -17.69
CA SER A 195 27.44 -5.81 -18.59
C SER A 195 26.07 -6.34 -18.17
N LEU A 196 25.82 -6.49 -16.86
CA LEU A 196 24.60 -7.10 -16.33
C LEU A 196 23.39 -6.15 -16.31
N ALA A 197 23.55 -4.91 -15.85
CA ALA A 197 22.45 -3.95 -15.70
C ALA A 197 21.60 -3.66 -16.98
N PRO A 198 22.12 -3.68 -18.22
CA PRO A 198 21.27 -3.61 -19.42
C PRO A 198 20.41 -4.87 -19.65
N GLN A 199 20.91 -6.07 -19.32
CA GLN A 199 20.22 -7.35 -19.59
C GLN A 199 18.93 -7.56 -18.76
N CYS A 200 18.70 -6.73 -17.74
CA CYS A 200 17.50 -6.78 -16.90
C CYS A 200 16.27 -6.14 -17.59
N HIS A 201 16.01 -6.42 -18.86
CA HIS A 201 14.78 -6.05 -19.59
C HIS A 201 13.67 -7.12 -19.44
N PRO A 202 12.38 -6.78 -19.62
CA PRO A 202 11.28 -7.75 -19.61
C PRO A 202 11.45 -8.82 -20.69
N ALA A 203 11.49 -10.09 -20.29
CA ALA A 203 11.77 -11.22 -21.17
C ALA A 203 11.33 -12.55 -20.55
N VAL A 204 11.18 -13.57 -21.42
CA VAL A 204 10.70 -14.93 -21.14
C VAL A 204 11.80 -15.93 -21.48
N VAL A 205 12.09 -16.89 -20.60
CA VAL A 205 12.93 -18.05 -20.93
C VAL A 205 12.05 -19.17 -21.46
N VAL A 206 12.31 -19.59 -22.70
CA VAL A 206 11.67 -20.73 -23.37
C VAL A 206 12.70 -21.82 -23.59
N ASP A 207 12.31 -23.08 -23.40
CA ASP A 207 13.15 -24.25 -23.63
C ASP A 207 12.91 -24.78 -25.05
N PHE A 208 13.79 -24.42 -26.01
CA PHE A 208 13.67 -24.91 -27.37
C PHE A 208 14.39 -26.24 -27.55
N ASN A 209 13.67 -27.22 -28.08
CA ASN A 209 14.21 -28.52 -28.49
C ASN A 209 14.17 -28.62 -30.02
N GLN A 210 15.24 -29.10 -30.64
CA GLN A 210 15.22 -29.43 -32.06
C GLN A 210 14.60 -30.81 -32.28
N ASP A 211 13.71 -30.91 -33.26
CA ASP A 211 13.13 -32.18 -33.70
C ASP A 211 14.15 -33.02 -34.47
N THR A 212 14.16 -34.33 -34.21
CA THR A 212 14.93 -35.30 -34.99
C THR A 212 14.03 -36.49 -35.30
N ASP A 213 13.54 -36.58 -36.54
CA ASP A 213 12.78 -37.72 -37.07
C ASP A 213 13.66 -38.98 -37.28
N ALA A 214 14.53 -39.28 -36.32
CA ALA A 214 15.32 -40.51 -36.25
C ALA A 214 14.48 -41.64 -35.65
N GLN A 215 14.69 -42.86 -36.13
CA GLN A 215 13.94 -44.04 -35.69
C GLN A 215 14.15 -44.32 -34.18
N PRO A 216 13.14 -44.86 -33.47
CA PRO A 216 13.13 -44.90 -32.00
C PRO A 216 14.15 -45.86 -31.34
N ASP A 217 14.92 -46.62 -32.12
CA ASP A 217 15.73 -47.74 -31.63
C ASP A 217 17.17 -47.37 -31.21
N THR A 218 17.57 -46.10 -31.30
CA THR A 218 18.89 -45.61 -30.84
C THR A 218 18.80 -44.48 -29.81
N ILE A 219 18.02 -44.67 -28.75
CA ILE A 219 18.01 -43.78 -27.56
C ILE A 219 19.05 -44.26 -26.54
N GLU A 220 20.34 -44.15 -26.90
CA GLU A 220 21.41 -44.12 -25.90
C GLU A 220 21.53 -42.73 -25.26
N LYS A 221 22.04 -42.67 -24.03
CA LYS A 221 21.91 -41.52 -23.13
C LYS A 221 22.79 -40.33 -23.54
N GLY A 222 22.31 -39.47 -24.44
CA GLY A 222 23.07 -38.28 -24.87
C GLY A 222 22.28 -37.19 -25.58
N SER A 223 21.70 -36.25 -24.80
CA SER A 223 21.35 -34.88 -25.24
C SER A 223 20.56 -34.72 -26.56
N LEU A 224 19.22 -34.71 -26.47
CA LEU A 224 18.51 -33.68 -27.23
C LEU A 224 19.04 -32.32 -26.76
N TYR A 225 19.52 -31.48 -27.66
CA TYR A 225 20.09 -30.17 -27.33
C TYR A 225 18.98 -29.18 -26.94
N SER A 226 18.49 -29.30 -25.70
CA SER A 226 17.66 -28.30 -25.02
C SER A 226 18.42 -26.99 -24.95
N GLN A 227 17.90 -25.97 -25.63
CA GLN A 227 18.48 -24.64 -25.71
C GLN A 227 17.52 -23.64 -25.08
N LYS A 228 17.79 -23.32 -23.80
CA LYS A 228 17.11 -22.25 -23.08
C LYS A 228 17.43 -20.92 -23.74
N GLN A 229 16.39 -20.29 -24.27
CA GLN A 229 16.46 -19.09 -25.08
C GLN A 229 15.68 -17.98 -24.41
N LEU A 230 16.30 -16.81 -24.27
CA LEU A 230 15.60 -15.62 -23.81
C LEU A 230 14.83 -15.00 -24.99
N ILE A 231 13.58 -14.64 -24.74
CA ILE A 231 12.64 -14.02 -25.69
C ILE A 231 12.21 -12.66 -25.11
N TYR A 232 12.44 -11.58 -25.84
CA TYR A 232 12.16 -10.22 -25.40
C TYR A 232 10.68 -9.86 -25.58
N VAL A 233 10.07 -9.28 -24.54
CA VAL A 233 8.67 -8.85 -24.54
C VAL A 233 8.59 -7.33 -24.59
N LYS A 234 8.19 -6.77 -25.73
CA LYS A 234 8.13 -5.32 -25.96
C LYS A 234 6.87 -4.72 -25.30
N VAL A 235 7.03 -4.24 -24.07
CA VAL A 235 5.94 -3.65 -23.25
C VAL A 235 5.59 -2.23 -23.74
N ILE A 236 4.96 -2.13 -24.92
CA ILE A 236 4.49 -0.86 -25.50
C ILE A 236 3.00 -0.71 -25.19
N GLY A 237 2.67 0.24 -24.31
CA GLY A 237 1.28 0.54 -23.94
C GLY A 237 0.58 -0.58 -23.17
N ARG A 238 -0.73 -0.72 -23.39
CA ARG A 238 -1.61 -1.69 -22.70
C ARG A 238 -1.91 -2.94 -23.54
N VAL A 239 -1.07 -3.24 -24.54
CA VAL A 239 -1.24 -4.38 -25.44
C VAL A 239 -0.75 -5.65 -24.74
N CYS A 240 -1.68 -6.42 -24.16
CA CYS A 240 -1.39 -7.78 -23.70
C CYS A 240 -1.12 -8.71 -24.91
N SER A 241 -0.30 -9.74 -24.70
CA SER A 241 -0.20 -10.89 -25.61
C SER A 241 -1.59 -11.41 -25.97
N THR A 242 -1.87 -11.56 -27.25
CA THR A 242 -3.13 -12.11 -27.76
C THR A 242 -3.13 -13.63 -27.70
N TRP A 243 -2.00 -14.29 -27.94
CA TRP A 243 -1.94 -15.75 -28.11
C TRP A 243 -1.13 -16.44 -27.01
N PRO A 244 -1.67 -17.51 -26.42
CA PRO A 244 -0.94 -18.35 -25.47
C PRO A 244 -0.05 -19.36 -26.19
N ILE A 245 0.95 -19.86 -25.45
CA ILE A 245 1.62 -21.12 -25.76
C ILE A 245 0.71 -22.28 -25.28
N PRO A 246 0.65 -23.43 -25.98
CA PRO A 246 -0.07 -24.60 -25.48
C PRO A 246 0.59 -25.19 -24.24
N GLU A 247 -0.23 -25.62 -23.28
CA GLU A 247 0.20 -26.50 -22.18
C GLU A 247 0.75 -27.84 -22.70
N SER A 248 1.62 -28.50 -21.93
CA SER A 248 2.20 -29.82 -22.28
C SER A 248 1.26 -31.01 -22.05
N TYR A 249 -0.04 -30.75 -21.91
CA TYR A 249 -1.10 -31.73 -21.73
C TYR A 249 -2.42 -31.18 -22.30
N TRP A 250 -3.25 -32.05 -22.83
CA TRP A 250 -4.58 -31.67 -23.32
C TRP A 250 -5.58 -31.48 -22.17
N PRO A 251 -6.37 -30.39 -22.14
CA PRO A 251 -7.37 -30.13 -21.11
C PRO A 251 -8.68 -30.90 -21.38
N ASP A 252 -8.66 -32.22 -21.24
CA ASP A 252 -9.87 -33.05 -21.28
C ASP A 252 -10.66 -32.98 -19.95
N ASP A 253 -11.98 -33.22 -20.00
CA ASP A 253 -12.87 -33.08 -18.83
C ASP A 253 -12.46 -33.97 -17.64
N GLU A 254 -11.87 -35.14 -17.90
CA GLU A 254 -11.36 -36.05 -16.86
C GLU A 254 -10.16 -35.46 -16.10
N ILE A 255 -9.28 -34.73 -16.79
CA ILE A 255 -8.10 -34.07 -16.19
C ILE A 255 -8.53 -32.77 -15.47
N LEU A 256 -9.47 -32.02 -16.06
CA LEU A 256 -10.02 -30.79 -15.47
C LEU A 256 -10.90 -31.05 -14.22
N SER A 257 -11.38 -32.28 -14.01
CA SER A 257 -12.23 -32.66 -12.86
C SER A 257 -11.52 -33.45 -11.76
N SER A 258 -10.28 -33.91 -11.99
CA SER A 258 -9.50 -34.70 -11.03
C SER A 258 -8.38 -33.88 -10.38
N GLN A 259 -7.18 -33.89 -10.94
CA GLN A 259 -6.05 -33.05 -10.53
C GLN A 259 -5.24 -32.64 -11.76
N LEU A 260 -5.01 -31.34 -11.92
CA LEU A 260 -4.18 -30.81 -13.01
C LEU A 260 -2.72 -31.28 -12.90
N PRO A 261 -2.05 -31.63 -14.00
CA PRO A 261 -0.63 -31.95 -14.02
C PRO A 261 0.27 -30.78 -13.58
N SER A 262 1.39 -31.09 -12.96
CA SER A 262 2.43 -30.11 -12.62
C SER A 262 3.10 -29.54 -13.88
N ARG A 263 3.03 -28.23 -14.07
CA ARG A 263 3.62 -27.49 -15.18
C ARG A 263 5.12 -27.21 -14.95
N THR A 264 5.91 -27.21 -16.03
CA THR A 264 7.34 -26.84 -15.97
C THR A 264 7.51 -25.32 -15.95
N ALA A 265 8.54 -24.84 -15.26
CA ALA A 265 8.80 -23.40 -15.09
C ALA A 265 9.08 -22.67 -16.41
N HIS A 266 9.72 -23.34 -17.37
CA HIS A 266 9.94 -22.86 -18.73
C HIS A 266 9.10 -23.72 -19.69
N PRO A 267 8.32 -23.12 -20.63
CA PRO A 267 7.57 -23.90 -21.61
C PRO A 267 8.54 -24.57 -22.61
N LYS A 268 8.24 -25.83 -22.97
CA LYS A 268 9.02 -26.62 -23.91
C LYS A 268 8.43 -26.52 -25.32
N VAL A 269 9.20 -25.95 -26.24
CA VAL A 269 8.76 -25.70 -27.62
C VAL A 269 9.67 -26.46 -28.58
N TYR A 270 9.07 -27.29 -29.43
CA TYR A 270 9.80 -28.12 -30.38
C TYR A 270 9.83 -27.45 -31.75
N ILE A 271 11.03 -27.31 -32.32
CA ILE A 271 11.28 -26.70 -33.63
C ILE A 271 11.33 -27.83 -34.67
N SER A 272 10.44 -27.79 -35.65
CA SER A 272 10.40 -28.71 -36.79
C SER A 272 11.77 -28.89 -37.45
N ALA A 273 12.13 -30.12 -37.82
CA ALA A 273 13.33 -30.40 -38.62
C ALA A 273 13.26 -29.82 -40.05
N VAL A 274 12.05 -29.53 -40.53
CA VAL A 274 11.76 -29.11 -41.91
C VAL A 274 11.15 -27.70 -41.92
N GLN A 275 11.66 -26.83 -42.80
CA GLN A 275 11.10 -25.50 -43.06
C GLN A 275 9.78 -25.57 -43.85
N ALA A 276 8.88 -24.63 -43.62
CA ALA A 276 7.58 -24.52 -44.26
C ALA A 276 7.37 -23.13 -44.90
N PRO A 277 6.47 -22.98 -45.89
CA PRO A 277 6.06 -21.65 -46.34
C PRO A 277 5.37 -20.86 -45.21
N GLU A 278 5.52 -19.55 -45.23
CA GLU A 278 4.86 -18.64 -44.29
C GLU A 278 3.32 -18.69 -44.46
N PRO A 279 2.52 -18.73 -43.38
CA PRO A 279 1.07 -18.78 -43.49
C PRO A 279 0.50 -17.43 -43.97
N ASN A 280 -0.37 -17.45 -44.98
CA ASN A 280 -1.14 -16.27 -45.36
C ASN A 280 -2.09 -15.86 -44.22
N ILE A 281 -1.91 -14.66 -43.67
CA ILE A 281 -2.69 -14.10 -42.57
C ILE A 281 -2.89 -12.60 -42.86
N PRO A 282 -4.13 -12.07 -42.84
CA PRO A 282 -4.39 -10.65 -43.08
C PRO A 282 -3.64 -9.73 -42.11
N GLU A 283 -3.09 -8.62 -42.60
CA GLU A 283 -2.25 -7.68 -41.85
C GLU A 283 -2.92 -7.10 -40.59
N TYR A 284 -4.25 -6.96 -40.60
CA TYR A 284 -5.04 -6.46 -39.47
C TYR A 284 -5.41 -7.53 -38.43
N PHE A 285 -5.10 -8.81 -38.67
CA PHE A 285 -5.37 -9.87 -37.70
C PHE A 285 -4.31 -9.83 -36.57
N PRO A 286 -4.70 -9.80 -35.29
CA PRO A 286 -3.73 -9.64 -34.20
C PRO A 286 -2.80 -10.85 -34.10
N LEU A 287 -1.51 -10.62 -34.27
CA LEU A 287 -0.44 -11.61 -34.16
C LEU A 287 0.60 -11.17 -33.13
N ASP A 288 1.15 -12.13 -32.39
CA ASP A 288 2.11 -11.86 -31.32
C ASP A 288 3.54 -12.13 -31.83
N ARG A 289 4.30 -11.05 -32.10
CA ARG A 289 5.70 -11.12 -32.56
C ARG A 289 6.67 -10.83 -31.43
N TYR A 290 7.45 -11.82 -31.04
CA TYR A 290 8.53 -11.71 -30.07
C TYR A 290 9.92 -11.81 -30.72
N GLU A 291 10.96 -11.39 -30.02
CA GLU A 291 12.34 -11.29 -30.53
C GLU A 291 13.27 -12.16 -29.68
N LEU A 292 14.09 -13.01 -30.31
CA LEU A 292 15.00 -13.91 -29.59
C LEU A 292 16.34 -13.22 -29.32
N GLU A 293 16.86 -13.39 -28.10
CA GLU A 293 18.21 -12.98 -27.73
C GLU A 293 19.28 -13.65 -28.63
N PRO A 294 20.27 -12.90 -29.15
CA PRO A 294 21.33 -13.46 -30.00
C PRO A 294 22.09 -14.62 -29.34
N SER A 295 21.98 -15.82 -29.92
CA SER A 295 22.50 -17.07 -29.34
C SER A 295 23.10 -17.97 -30.44
N HIS A 296 23.51 -19.20 -30.08
CA HIS A 296 23.87 -20.21 -31.07
C HIS A 296 22.65 -20.73 -31.86
N LEU A 297 21.45 -20.74 -31.24
CA LEU A 297 20.20 -21.10 -31.90
C LEU A 297 19.87 -20.09 -33.02
N THR A 298 19.87 -18.79 -32.71
CA THR A 298 19.50 -17.77 -33.68
C THR A 298 20.47 -17.74 -34.86
N LYS A 299 21.78 -17.88 -34.61
CA LYS A 299 22.81 -17.99 -35.67
C LYS A 299 22.61 -19.20 -36.57
N SER A 300 22.19 -20.34 -36.03
CA SER A 300 21.88 -21.56 -36.81
C SER A 300 20.66 -21.35 -37.71
N LEU A 301 19.59 -20.73 -37.18
CA LEU A 301 18.35 -20.45 -37.92
C LEU A 301 18.54 -19.38 -39.01
N CYS A 302 19.40 -18.38 -38.79
CA CYS A 302 19.74 -17.36 -39.81
C CYS A 302 20.62 -17.90 -40.95
N ALA A 303 21.21 -19.10 -40.85
CA ALA A 303 22.05 -19.71 -41.89
C ALA A 303 21.24 -20.53 -42.93
N LYS A 304 19.93 -20.28 -43.03
CA LYS A 304 18.94 -21.05 -43.79
C LYS A 304 18.06 -20.10 -44.63
N ASP A 305 17.17 -20.65 -45.47
CA ASP A 305 16.37 -19.82 -46.38
C ASP A 305 15.48 -18.82 -45.59
N PRO A 306 15.63 -17.50 -45.76
CA PRO A 306 14.86 -16.50 -45.02
C PRO A 306 13.41 -16.38 -45.50
N ASN A 307 13.05 -16.96 -46.65
CA ASN A 307 11.68 -16.95 -47.18
C ASN A 307 10.80 -18.05 -46.56
N LEU A 308 11.40 -18.99 -45.82
CA LEU A 308 10.70 -20.12 -45.21
C LEU A 308 10.80 -20.06 -43.68
N VAL A 309 9.70 -20.40 -43.02
CA VAL A 309 9.58 -20.38 -41.55
C VAL A 309 9.83 -21.75 -40.94
N TRP A 310 10.15 -21.78 -39.65
CA TRP A 310 10.34 -23.01 -38.87
C TRP A 310 9.12 -23.22 -37.95
N PRO A 311 8.21 -24.17 -38.26
CA PRO A 311 7.04 -24.41 -37.42
C PRO A 311 7.39 -24.91 -36.01
N CYS A 312 6.68 -24.37 -35.02
CA CYS A 312 6.83 -24.69 -33.60
C CYS A 312 5.54 -25.32 -33.04
N TYR A 313 5.71 -26.39 -32.27
CA TYR A 313 4.65 -27.18 -31.65
C TYR A 313 5.03 -27.62 -30.23
N CYS A 314 4.04 -28.04 -29.45
CA CYS A 314 4.25 -28.71 -28.17
C CYS A 314 4.12 -30.24 -28.37
N ILE A 315 4.75 -31.02 -27.49
CA ILE A 315 4.54 -32.47 -27.40
C ILE A 315 3.74 -32.75 -26.13
N ASP A 316 2.66 -33.52 -26.28
CA ASP A 316 1.78 -34.02 -25.23
C ASP A 316 2.18 -35.46 -24.89
N ALA A 317 2.28 -35.79 -23.60
CA ALA A 317 2.70 -37.13 -23.16
C ALA A 317 1.73 -38.27 -23.56
N ASN A 318 0.45 -37.95 -23.75
CA ASN A 318 -0.61 -38.88 -24.08
C ASN A 318 -0.98 -38.84 -25.58
N ARG A 319 -0.86 -37.67 -26.23
CA ARG A 319 -1.27 -37.44 -27.63
C ARG A 319 -0.10 -37.31 -28.62
N GLY A 320 1.14 -37.26 -28.15
CA GLY A 320 2.33 -37.15 -28.99
C GLY A 320 2.53 -35.76 -29.59
N ARG A 321 2.89 -35.70 -30.88
CA ARG A 321 3.22 -34.46 -31.60
C ARG A 321 1.97 -33.59 -31.79
N GLY A 322 1.91 -32.45 -31.09
CA GLY A 322 0.84 -31.47 -31.25
C GLY A 322 0.86 -30.74 -32.60
N ALA A 323 -0.23 -30.06 -32.91
CA ALA A 323 -0.31 -29.19 -34.08
C ALA A 323 0.51 -27.90 -33.86
N PRO A 324 1.04 -27.27 -34.93
CA PRO A 324 1.86 -26.08 -34.79
C PRO A 324 1.01 -24.86 -34.39
N PHE A 325 1.55 -24.06 -33.47
CA PHE A 325 0.90 -22.88 -32.87
C PHE A 325 1.72 -21.59 -33.06
N ALA A 326 2.98 -21.72 -33.46
CA ALA A 326 3.90 -20.62 -33.69
C ALA A 326 4.90 -20.99 -34.78
N TYR A 327 5.70 -20.03 -35.24
CA TYR A 327 6.88 -20.31 -36.06
C TYR A 327 8.03 -19.35 -35.75
N LEU A 328 9.26 -19.80 -35.99
CA LEU A 328 10.44 -18.92 -36.00
C LEU A 328 10.71 -18.45 -37.44
N LYS A 329 10.94 -17.15 -37.61
CA LYS A 329 11.32 -16.52 -38.89
C LYS A 329 12.54 -15.64 -38.66
N ALA A 330 13.56 -15.80 -39.48
CA ALA A 330 14.71 -14.88 -39.51
C ALA A 330 14.28 -13.54 -40.15
N THR A 331 14.79 -12.43 -39.63
CA THR A 331 14.65 -11.12 -40.28
C THR A 331 15.51 -11.09 -41.55
N GLY A 332 15.13 -10.31 -42.55
CA GLY A 332 15.89 -10.19 -43.82
C GLY A 332 17.30 -9.58 -43.67
N ASP A 333 17.66 -9.08 -42.48
CA ASP A 333 19.03 -8.68 -42.11
C ASP A 333 19.92 -9.86 -41.66
N LEU A 334 19.33 -11.04 -41.43
CA LEU A 334 19.93 -12.25 -40.86
C LEU A 334 20.59 -12.06 -39.47
N GLN A 335 20.32 -10.95 -38.78
CA GLN A 335 20.85 -10.66 -37.43
C GLN A 335 19.89 -11.09 -36.32
N THR A 336 18.58 -11.06 -36.58
CA THR A 336 17.55 -11.32 -35.58
C THR A 336 16.60 -12.45 -36.01
N VAL A 337 16.07 -13.18 -35.03
CA VAL A 337 15.03 -14.22 -35.21
C VAL A 337 13.82 -13.84 -34.39
N HIS A 338 12.64 -13.97 -34.99
CA HIS A 338 11.36 -13.68 -34.35
C HIS A 338 10.49 -14.93 -34.21
N MET A 339 9.95 -15.12 -33.02
CA MET A 339 8.86 -16.07 -32.78
C MET A 339 7.53 -15.36 -33.03
N HIS A 340 6.75 -15.87 -33.97
CA HIS A 340 5.40 -15.40 -34.25
C HIS A 340 4.42 -16.42 -33.67
N VAL A 341 3.61 -16.02 -32.70
CA VAL A 341 2.65 -16.87 -31.98
C VAL A 341 1.24 -16.58 -32.49
N LEU A 342 0.47 -17.66 -32.69
CA LEU A 342 -0.78 -17.71 -33.44
C LEU A 342 -1.78 -18.68 -32.77
N PRO A 343 -3.03 -18.78 -33.28
CA PRO A 343 -3.94 -19.84 -32.87
C PRO A 343 -3.33 -21.23 -33.02
N TYR A 344 -3.67 -22.15 -32.08
CA TYR A 344 -3.29 -23.55 -32.19
C TYR A 344 -3.80 -24.15 -33.51
N ASN A 345 -2.95 -24.94 -34.19
CA ASN A 345 -3.18 -25.43 -35.55
C ASN A 345 -3.38 -24.28 -36.58
N TYR A 346 -2.46 -23.30 -36.57
CA TYR A 346 -2.53 -22.16 -37.49
C TYR A 346 -2.61 -22.51 -38.99
N PRO A 347 -2.03 -23.62 -39.52
CA PRO A 347 -2.16 -23.96 -40.96
C PRO A 347 -3.57 -24.40 -41.38
N CYS A 348 -4.42 -24.77 -40.42
CA CYS A 348 -5.84 -25.00 -40.64
C CYS A 348 -6.63 -23.69 -40.49
N PHE A 349 -6.31 -22.90 -39.46
CA PHE A 349 -6.94 -21.61 -39.20
C PHE A 349 -6.72 -20.58 -40.32
N SER A 350 -5.51 -20.49 -40.88
CA SER A 350 -5.18 -19.52 -41.93
C SER A 350 -6.00 -19.72 -43.20
N LYS A 351 -6.30 -20.98 -43.56
CA LYS A 351 -7.19 -21.33 -44.67
C LYS A 351 -8.62 -20.86 -44.41
N LEU A 352 -9.17 -21.20 -43.24
CA LEU A 352 -10.51 -20.75 -42.82
C LEU A 352 -10.61 -19.21 -42.77
N LEU A 353 -9.56 -18.51 -42.33
CA LEU A 353 -9.53 -17.06 -42.30
C LEU A 353 -9.43 -16.44 -43.71
N SER A 354 -8.63 -17.03 -44.60
CA SER A 354 -8.55 -16.60 -46.01
C SER A 354 -9.90 -16.81 -46.73
N GLU A 355 -10.53 -17.98 -46.55
CA GLU A 355 -11.85 -18.27 -47.11
C GLU A 355 -12.96 -17.32 -46.59
N LEU A 356 -12.95 -16.99 -45.29
CA LEU A 356 -13.88 -16.02 -44.71
C LEU A 356 -13.73 -14.62 -45.31
N TYR A 357 -12.49 -14.19 -45.57
CA TYR A 357 -12.15 -12.85 -46.05
C TYR A 357 -12.33 -12.72 -47.57
N GLU A 358 -11.67 -13.59 -48.33
CA GLU A 358 -11.59 -13.54 -49.80
C GLU A 358 -12.87 -14.04 -50.47
N VAL A 359 -13.44 -15.17 -50.00
CA VAL A 359 -14.56 -15.87 -50.67
C VAL A 359 -15.92 -15.51 -50.06
N HIS A 360 -15.98 -15.23 -48.76
CA HIS A 360 -17.24 -14.96 -48.05
C HIS A 360 -17.44 -13.51 -47.60
N HIS A 361 -16.47 -12.63 -47.84
CA HIS A 361 -16.53 -11.20 -47.53
C HIS A 361 -17.05 -10.90 -46.11
N MET A 362 -16.45 -11.57 -45.11
CA MET A 362 -16.79 -11.45 -43.68
C MET A 362 -18.24 -11.84 -43.36
N ARG A 363 -18.78 -12.87 -44.02
CA ARG A 363 -20.09 -13.48 -43.71
C ARG A 363 -19.92 -14.97 -43.39
N MET A 364 -20.56 -15.45 -42.33
CA MET A 364 -20.59 -16.89 -42.04
C MET A 364 -21.57 -17.59 -42.99
N SER A 365 -21.03 -18.36 -43.93
CA SER A 365 -21.80 -19.37 -44.66
C SER A 365 -22.03 -20.61 -43.77
N GLU A 366 -23.06 -21.40 -44.07
CA GLU A 366 -23.37 -22.61 -43.30
C GLU A 366 -22.23 -23.66 -43.38
N SER A 367 -21.63 -23.81 -44.57
CA SER A 367 -20.47 -24.68 -44.79
C SER A 367 -19.24 -24.21 -44.03
N TRP A 368 -18.92 -22.92 -44.04
CA TRP A 368 -17.80 -22.37 -43.28
C TRP A 368 -18.04 -22.49 -41.76
N GLY A 369 -19.28 -22.21 -41.30
CA GLY A 369 -19.66 -22.38 -39.89
C GLY A 369 -19.45 -23.81 -39.39
N LEU A 370 -19.84 -24.81 -40.19
CA LEU A 370 -19.60 -26.23 -39.89
C LEU A 370 -18.10 -26.56 -39.80
N GLN A 371 -17.30 -26.06 -40.76
CA GLN A 371 -15.85 -26.25 -40.75
C GLN A 371 -15.18 -25.56 -39.55
N PHE A 372 -15.59 -24.35 -39.20
CA PHE A 372 -15.07 -23.60 -38.06
C PHE A 372 -15.40 -24.31 -36.73
N VAL A 373 -16.62 -24.83 -36.55
CA VAL A 373 -16.97 -25.66 -35.37
C VAL A 373 -16.13 -26.93 -35.31
N ASN A 374 -15.82 -27.57 -36.44
CA ASN A 374 -14.92 -28.72 -36.56
C ASN A 374 -13.42 -28.37 -36.38
N TYR A 375 -13.06 -27.08 -36.40
CA TYR A 375 -11.76 -26.56 -35.96
C TYR A 375 -11.77 -26.29 -34.45
N LEU A 376 -12.82 -25.65 -33.91
CA LEU A 376 -12.96 -25.37 -32.48
C LEU A 376 -12.97 -26.63 -31.60
N SER A 377 -13.40 -27.78 -32.13
CA SER A 377 -13.31 -29.08 -31.44
C SER A 377 -11.90 -29.71 -31.43
N LYS A 378 -10.96 -29.17 -32.20
CA LYS A 378 -9.58 -29.68 -32.39
C LYS A 378 -8.50 -28.75 -31.82
N ILE A 379 -8.89 -27.75 -31.05
CA ILE A 379 -8.00 -26.85 -30.31
C ILE A 379 -8.25 -26.98 -28.80
N PRO A 380 -7.28 -26.66 -27.93
CA PRO A 380 -7.53 -26.61 -26.49
C PRO A 380 -8.58 -25.55 -26.15
N ARG A 381 -9.57 -25.90 -25.30
CA ARG A 381 -10.75 -25.06 -25.04
C ARG A 381 -10.46 -23.65 -24.54
N TYR A 382 -9.29 -23.41 -23.93
CA TYR A 382 -8.90 -22.08 -23.47
C TYR A 382 -8.75 -21.06 -24.61
N TYR A 383 -8.23 -21.47 -25.78
CA TYR A 383 -8.06 -20.61 -26.98
C TYR A 383 -9.36 -19.94 -27.46
N LEU A 384 -10.55 -20.40 -27.05
CA LEU A 384 -11.84 -19.79 -27.40
C LEU A 384 -11.93 -18.32 -26.97
N MET A 385 -11.32 -17.95 -25.83
CA MET A 385 -11.37 -16.59 -25.31
C MET A 385 -10.40 -15.63 -26.04
N PRO A 386 -9.13 -16.00 -26.32
CA PRO A 386 -8.29 -15.33 -27.31
C PRO A 386 -8.94 -15.18 -28.70
N LEU A 387 -9.50 -16.26 -29.25
CA LEU A 387 -10.13 -16.26 -30.58
C LEU A 387 -11.29 -15.26 -30.65
N THR A 388 -12.18 -15.24 -29.66
CA THR A 388 -13.29 -14.29 -29.61
C THR A 388 -12.79 -12.84 -29.68
N LYS A 389 -11.80 -12.48 -28.84
CA LYS A 389 -11.19 -11.14 -28.82
C LYS A 389 -10.43 -10.80 -30.10
N ALA A 390 -9.82 -11.80 -30.75
CA ALA A 390 -9.12 -11.59 -32.01
C ALA A 390 -10.11 -11.27 -33.15
N PHE A 391 -11.21 -12.00 -33.24
CA PHE A 391 -12.28 -11.72 -34.20
C PHE A 391 -12.99 -10.38 -33.91
N GLU A 392 -13.23 -10.04 -32.64
CA GLU A 392 -13.74 -8.70 -32.24
C GLU A 392 -12.81 -7.57 -32.73
N ARG A 393 -11.50 -7.68 -32.50
CA ARG A 393 -10.50 -6.70 -33.01
C ARG A 393 -10.44 -6.66 -34.54
N PHE A 394 -10.68 -7.79 -35.20
CA PHE A 394 -10.75 -7.92 -36.65
C PHE A 394 -12.10 -7.47 -37.25
N GLY A 395 -12.97 -6.82 -36.45
CA GLY A 395 -14.24 -6.26 -36.88
C GLY A 395 -15.40 -7.26 -37.00
N PHE A 396 -15.24 -8.48 -36.48
CA PHE A 396 -16.20 -9.57 -36.60
C PHE A 396 -16.62 -10.14 -35.23
N PRO A 397 -17.47 -9.44 -34.45
CA PRO A 397 -17.86 -9.85 -33.11
C PRO A 397 -18.78 -11.08 -33.09
N SER A 398 -18.91 -11.71 -31.92
CA SER A 398 -19.92 -12.74 -31.61
C SER A 398 -19.82 -14.08 -32.37
N VAL A 399 -18.67 -14.39 -32.99
CA VAL A 399 -18.43 -15.68 -33.69
C VAL A 399 -18.58 -16.91 -32.78
N ILE A 400 -18.21 -16.76 -31.50
CA ILE A 400 -18.26 -17.82 -30.48
C ILE A 400 -19.30 -17.42 -29.42
N LYS A 401 -20.21 -18.33 -29.09
CA LYS A 401 -21.26 -18.08 -28.09
C LYS A 401 -20.67 -17.96 -26.67
N PRO A 402 -21.08 -16.99 -25.84
CA PRO A 402 -20.58 -16.85 -24.46
C PRO A 402 -20.72 -18.12 -23.61
N GLU A 403 -21.80 -18.90 -23.82
CA GLU A 403 -22.00 -20.19 -23.16
C GLU A 403 -20.88 -21.21 -23.38
N ALA A 404 -20.16 -21.14 -24.51
CA ALA A 404 -19.03 -22.02 -24.78
C ALA A 404 -17.77 -21.57 -24.00
N ILE A 405 -17.65 -20.27 -23.71
CA ILE A 405 -16.54 -19.66 -22.98
C ILE A 405 -16.69 -19.92 -21.47
N ASP A 406 -17.91 -19.80 -20.92
CA ASP A 406 -18.15 -20.08 -19.50
C ASP A 406 -17.98 -21.56 -19.12
N ARG A 407 -18.10 -22.48 -20.10
CA ARG A 407 -17.93 -23.94 -19.93
C ARG A 407 -16.47 -24.41 -20.05
N VAL A 408 -15.50 -23.51 -20.27
CA VAL A 408 -14.08 -23.91 -20.45
C VAL A 408 -13.46 -24.51 -19.18
N LEU A 409 -13.84 -24.00 -17.99
CA LEU A 409 -13.42 -24.56 -16.69
C LEU A 409 -14.60 -25.18 -15.93
N PRO A 410 -14.44 -26.40 -15.36
CA PRO A 410 -15.35 -26.91 -14.34
C PRO A 410 -15.45 -25.97 -13.13
N TYR A 411 -16.68 -25.80 -12.63
CA TYR A 411 -16.98 -24.90 -11.50
C TYR A 411 -16.12 -25.18 -10.24
N GLN A 412 -15.88 -26.46 -9.94
CA GLN A 412 -15.08 -26.89 -8.78
C GLN A 412 -13.62 -26.41 -8.88
N LEU A 413 -13.02 -26.49 -10.08
CA LEU A 413 -11.66 -26.02 -10.35
C LEU A 413 -11.60 -24.49 -10.31
N LYS A 414 -12.56 -23.80 -10.96
CA LYS A 414 -12.72 -22.34 -10.94
C LYS A 414 -12.81 -21.79 -9.51
N HIS A 415 -13.61 -22.43 -8.65
CA HIS A 415 -13.72 -22.07 -7.22
C HIS A 415 -12.44 -22.36 -6.42
N SER A 416 -11.76 -23.48 -6.70
CA SER A 416 -10.52 -23.87 -6.01
C SER A 416 -9.38 -22.88 -6.29
N LEU A 417 -9.21 -22.44 -7.54
CA LEU A 417 -8.24 -21.42 -7.92
C LEU A 417 -8.57 -20.04 -7.32
N GLN A 418 -9.87 -19.68 -7.25
CA GLN A 418 -10.29 -18.45 -6.56
C GLN A 418 -9.96 -18.47 -5.06
N LYS A 419 -10.15 -19.61 -4.38
CA LYS A 419 -9.78 -19.81 -2.97
C LYS A 419 -8.26 -19.69 -2.77
N LEU A 420 -7.47 -20.25 -3.69
CA LEU A 420 -6.00 -20.17 -3.72
C LEU A 420 -5.53 -18.70 -3.77
N ARG A 421 -6.06 -17.93 -4.73
CA ARG A 421 -5.78 -16.50 -4.90
C ARG A 421 -6.19 -15.66 -3.69
N HIS A 422 -7.34 -15.95 -3.08
CA HIS A 422 -7.80 -15.23 -1.89
C HIS A 422 -6.87 -15.45 -0.68
N ALA A 423 -6.46 -16.69 -0.42
CA ALA A 423 -5.55 -17.01 0.66
C ALA A 423 -4.16 -16.35 0.49
N ALA A 424 -3.64 -16.31 -0.74
CA ALA A 424 -2.38 -15.63 -1.05
C ALA A 424 -2.46 -14.11 -0.89
N LYS A 425 -3.59 -13.48 -1.21
CA LYS A 425 -3.81 -12.05 -0.92
C LYS A 425 -3.68 -11.79 0.59
N ILE A 426 -4.27 -12.63 1.43
CA ILE A 426 -4.18 -12.52 2.89
C ILE A 426 -2.73 -12.71 3.37
N GLU A 427 -1.98 -13.69 2.85
CA GLU A 427 -0.58 -13.89 3.20
C GLU A 427 0.30 -12.68 2.76
N TYR A 428 0.06 -12.12 1.57
CA TYR A 428 0.76 -10.91 1.09
C TYR A 428 0.46 -9.66 1.93
N GLU A 429 -0.80 -9.44 2.31
CA GLU A 429 -1.17 -8.32 3.19
C GLU A 429 -0.55 -8.45 4.59
N ASN A 430 -0.48 -9.67 5.14
CA ASN A 430 0.25 -9.94 6.39
C ASN A 430 1.78 -9.72 6.23
N PHE A 431 2.38 -10.17 5.12
CA PHE A 431 3.79 -9.98 4.81
C PHE A 431 4.16 -8.48 4.73
N ILE A 432 3.29 -7.67 4.12
CA ILE A 432 3.44 -6.21 4.11
C ILE A 432 3.29 -5.64 5.53
N ARG A 433 2.33 -6.09 6.34
CA ARG A 433 2.19 -5.59 7.73
C ARG A 433 3.46 -5.84 8.56
N ILE A 434 4.04 -7.03 8.46
CA ILE A 434 5.28 -7.41 9.16
C ILE A 434 6.50 -6.62 8.66
N THR A 435 6.57 -6.28 7.38
CA THR A 435 7.69 -5.49 6.83
C THR A 435 7.54 -3.97 6.98
N GLN A 436 6.35 -3.46 7.33
CA GLN A 436 6.09 -2.03 7.54
C GLN A 436 6.02 -1.62 9.02
N ASN A 437 5.70 -2.54 9.93
CA ASN A 437 5.82 -2.32 11.39
C ASN A 437 7.15 -2.93 11.88
N GLU A 438 8.04 -2.15 12.50
CA GLU A 438 9.23 -2.68 13.21
C GLU A 438 8.87 -3.41 14.54
N GLU A 439 7.74 -4.10 14.59
CA GLU A 439 7.29 -4.88 15.75
C GLU A 439 8.08 -6.19 15.86
N ARG A 440 9.34 -6.05 16.28
CA ARG A 440 10.27 -7.14 16.58
C ARG A 440 9.76 -7.94 17.79
N LEU A 441 8.83 -8.87 17.54
CA LEU A 441 8.40 -9.88 18.51
C LEU A 441 9.59 -10.78 18.85
N ALA A 442 10.31 -10.44 19.92
CA ALA A 442 11.44 -11.23 20.39
C ALA A 442 10.97 -12.66 20.76
N PRO A 443 11.65 -13.72 20.29
CA PRO A 443 11.19 -15.09 20.46
C PRO A 443 11.11 -15.47 21.94
N VAL A 444 9.90 -15.78 22.43
CA VAL A 444 9.66 -16.11 23.83
C VAL A 444 10.12 -17.55 24.10
N VAL A 445 11.21 -17.71 24.85
CA VAL A 445 11.71 -19.03 25.25
C VAL A 445 10.80 -19.59 26.33
N ARG A 446 9.91 -20.51 25.94
CA ARG A 446 9.01 -21.22 26.87
C ARG A 446 9.64 -22.52 27.35
N LEU A 447 9.92 -22.59 28.65
CA LEU A 447 10.44 -23.82 29.26
C LEU A 447 9.31 -24.88 29.41
N PRO A 448 9.61 -26.17 29.18
CA PRO A 448 8.65 -27.26 29.43
C PRO A 448 8.21 -27.31 30.90
N ALA A 449 6.90 -27.47 31.14
CA ALA A 449 6.33 -27.61 32.49
C ALA A 449 7.02 -28.65 33.39
N PRO A 450 7.33 -29.89 32.94
CA PRO A 450 7.90 -30.91 33.82
C PRO A 450 9.36 -30.65 34.23
N LEU A 451 10.02 -29.62 33.69
CA LEU A 451 11.40 -29.26 34.04
C LEU A 451 11.47 -28.14 35.10
N LEU A 452 10.33 -27.65 35.61
CA LEU A 452 10.28 -26.57 36.60
C LEU A 452 9.28 -26.88 37.73
N PRO A 453 9.69 -26.77 39.02
CA PRO A 453 8.77 -26.72 40.15
C PRO A 453 7.70 -25.63 39.98
N VAL A 454 6.49 -25.87 40.51
CA VAL A 454 5.32 -25.00 40.34
C VAL A 454 5.58 -23.55 40.78
N SER A 455 6.37 -23.35 41.84
CA SER A 455 6.78 -22.03 42.33
C SER A 455 7.62 -21.21 41.35
N LEU A 456 8.24 -21.84 40.35
CA LEU A 456 9.05 -21.20 39.31
C LEU A 456 8.31 -21.09 37.95
N TRP A 457 7.03 -21.44 37.88
CA TRP A 457 6.25 -21.34 36.64
C TRP A 457 6.06 -19.88 36.17
N SER A 458 6.24 -18.89 37.03
CA SER A 458 6.33 -17.47 36.65
C SER A 458 7.55 -17.14 35.78
N LEU A 459 8.63 -17.93 35.88
CA LEU A 459 9.84 -17.83 35.05
C LEU A 459 9.79 -18.71 33.79
N ARG A 460 8.65 -19.39 33.54
CA ARG A 460 8.49 -20.33 32.43
C ARG A 460 8.47 -19.63 31.07
N GLU A 461 8.08 -18.36 31.00
CA GLU A 461 8.30 -17.49 29.85
C GLU A 461 9.59 -16.68 30.03
N ILE A 462 10.74 -17.25 29.65
CA ILE A 462 11.97 -16.46 29.53
C ILE A 462 11.85 -15.64 28.25
N ARG A 463 11.27 -14.46 28.37
CA ARG A 463 11.38 -13.42 27.34
C ARG A 463 12.84 -13.01 27.30
N PRO A 464 13.59 -13.25 26.20
CA PRO A 464 14.94 -12.75 26.09
C PRO A 464 14.85 -11.23 26.27
N LYS A 465 15.78 -10.68 27.04
CA LYS A 465 15.88 -9.25 27.26
C LYS A 465 16.20 -8.62 25.90
N ALA A 466 15.15 -8.21 25.19
CA ALA A 466 15.23 -7.65 23.84
C ALA A 466 16.40 -6.67 23.82
N GLU A 467 17.28 -6.79 22.81
CA GLU A 467 18.45 -5.90 22.67
C GLU A 467 17.95 -4.50 22.96
N LYS A 468 18.46 -3.87 24.04
CA LYS A 468 18.07 -2.49 24.37
C LYS A 468 18.25 -1.73 23.06
N PRO A 469 17.19 -1.15 22.48
CA PRO A 469 17.35 -0.45 21.21
C PRO A 469 18.48 0.53 21.44
N VAL A 470 19.46 0.54 20.53
CA VAL A 470 20.58 1.47 20.58
C VAL A 470 20.03 2.84 20.18
N LEU A 471 19.21 3.37 21.09
CA LEU A 471 18.81 4.74 21.23
C LEU A 471 20.07 5.54 21.01
N ARG A 472 20.10 6.26 19.90
CA ARG A 472 21.22 7.12 19.52
C ARG A 472 21.30 8.22 20.57
N SER A 473 22.02 7.94 21.65
CA SER A 473 22.07 8.75 22.88
C SER A 473 22.60 10.17 22.61
N SER A 474 23.30 10.35 21.49
CA SER A 474 23.67 11.63 20.89
C SER A 474 22.49 12.53 20.48
N ALA A 475 21.27 12.00 20.32
CA ALA A 475 20.09 12.78 19.92
C ALA A 475 19.60 13.73 21.02
N LEU A 476 19.72 13.34 22.30
CA LEU A 476 19.26 14.12 23.46
C LEU A 476 20.26 14.00 24.62
N PRO A 477 21.50 14.53 24.47
CA PRO A 477 22.42 14.63 25.58
C PRO A 477 21.76 15.41 26.72
N TYR A 478 21.87 14.87 27.94
CA TYR A 478 21.42 15.47 29.20
C TYR A 478 19.91 15.45 29.50
N CYS A 479 19.05 14.93 28.62
CA CYS A 479 17.61 14.80 28.90
C CYS A 479 17.25 13.68 29.91
N ARG A 480 18.21 12.82 30.29
CA ARG A 480 18.05 11.80 31.33
C ARG A 480 19.28 11.78 32.25
N ALA A 481 19.05 11.88 33.56
CA ALA A 481 20.11 11.83 34.56
C ALA A 481 20.85 10.48 34.59
N SER A 482 20.16 9.37 34.24
CA SER A 482 20.72 8.02 34.12
C SER A 482 21.81 7.88 33.07
N ASP A 483 21.81 8.75 32.06
CA ASP A 483 22.63 8.60 30.86
C ASP A 483 23.96 9.39 31.00
N ILE A 484 24.10 10.14 32.10
CA ILE A 484 25.31 10.90 32.45
C ILE A 484 26.30 9.99 33.19
N ARG A 485 27.41 9.64 32.53
CA ARG A 485 28.50 8.86 33.14
C ARG A 485 29.03 9.55 34.41
N ARG A 486 29.34 8.77 35.46
CA ARG A 486 29.79 9.29 36.78
C ARG A 486 31.02 10.20 36.69
N SER A 487 31.93 9.92 35.75
CA SER A 487 33.08 10.76 35.37
C SER A 487 32.69 12.19 34.97
N ASP A 488 31.56 12.32 34.28
CA ASP A 488 31.18 13.52 33.54
C ASP A 488 30.22 14.43 34.31
N ILE A 489 29.61 13.95 35.40
CA ILE A 489 28.60 14.69 36.18
C ILE A 489 29.06 16.11 36.52
N ARG A 490 30.28 16.31 37.04
CA ARG A 490 30.79 17.65 37.40
C ARG A 490 30.96 18.60 36.20
N ARG A 491 31.18 18.06 35.00
CA ARG A 491 31.35 18.81 33.74
C ARG A 491 30.00 19.07 33.07
N VAL A 492 29.13 18.06 33.07
CA VAL A 492 27.79 18.07 32.46
C VAL A 492 26.82 18.91 33.27
N LEU A 493 26.76 18.74 34.59
CA LEU A 493 25.82 19.48 35.46
C LEU A 493 26.12 20.99 35.45
N LYS A 494 27.39 21.39 35.29
CA LYS A 494 27.76 22.79 35.02
C LYS A 494 27.19 23.27 33.67
N LYS A 495 27.35 22.51 32.59
CA LYS A 495 26.75 22.85 31.28
C LYS A 495 25.22 22.95 31.37
N MET A 496 24.55 21.93 31.92
CA MET A 496 23.10 21.92 32.12
C MET A 496 22.60 23.15 32.89
N ARG A 497 23.31 23.60 33.93
CA ARG A 497 22.95 24.81 34.68
C ARG A 497 23.07 26.08 33.84
N HIS A 498 24.10 26.22 32.99
CA HIS A 498 24.21 27.37 32.09
C HIS A 498 23.10 27.32 31.04
N THR A 499 22.92 26.18 30.36
CA THR A 499 21.87 25.97 29.36
C THR A 499 20.46 26.19 29.91
N LEU A 500 20.19 25.81 31.16
CA LEU A 500 18.93 26.13 31.85
C LEU A 500 18.80 27.64 32.10
N SER A 501 19.89 28.32 32.49
CA SER A 501 19.90 29.78 32.65
C SER A 501 19.68 30.50 31.31
N ASP A 502 20.28 30.02 30.22
CA ASP A 502 20.10 30.58 28.88
C ASP A 502 18.62 30.49 28.46
N VAL A 503 18.00 29.31 28.63
CA VAL A 503 16.57 29.07 28.38
C VAL A 503 15.67 29.96 29.24
N LEU A 504 15.95 30.09 30.54
CA LEU A 504 15.19 30.96 31.45
C LEU A 504 15.34 32.45 31.11
N ASN A 505 16.46 32.84 30.51
CA ASN A 505 16.72 34.20 30.01
C ASN A 505 16.15 34.43 28.59
N GLY A 506 15.35 33.50 28.04
CA GLY A 506 14.77 33.60 26.70
C GLY A 506 15.76 33.40 25.55
N ILE A 507 17.02 33.04 25.84
CA ILE A 507 18.01 32.69 24.84
C ILE A 507 17.68 31.28 24.36
N GLY A 508 17.09 31.19 23.16
CA GLY A 508 16.72 29.92 22.55
C GLY A 508 17.89 28.93 22.49
N LEU A 509 17.59 27.65 22.69
CA LEU A 509 18.55 26.54 22.72
C LEU A 509 19.37 26.45 21.42
N GLY A 510 20.49 27.17 21.38
CA GLY A 510 21.43 27.18 20.28
C GLY A 510 21.99 25.78 20.06
N SER A 511 21.62 25.16 18.93
CA SER A 511 21.98 23.79 18.57
C SER A 511 23.47 23.52 18.77
N ARG A 512 23.77 22.73 19.81
CA ARG A 512 25.02 21.96 19.91
C ARG A 512 24.74 20.47 19.67
N PHE A 513 23.86 20.19 18.72
CA PHE A 513 23.71 18.86 18.16
C PHE A 513 24.89 18.57 17.23
N GLU A 514 25.64 17.49 17.49
CA GLU A 514 26.75 17.05 16.62
C GLU A 514 26.26 16.74 15.18
N PHE A 515 24.95 16.46 15.04
CA PHE A 515 24.23 16.35 13.77
C PHE A 515 24.22 17.61 12.90
N ALA A 516 24.55 18.80 13.42
CA ALA A 516 24.70 20.01 12.60
C ALA A 516 25.78 19.85 11.51
N HIS A 517 26.80 19.01 11.76
CA HIS A 517 27.82 18.66 10.77
C HIS A 517 27.38 17.54 9.80
N GLN A 518 26.20 16.97 9.99
CA GLN A 518 25.60 15.93 9.13
C GLN A 518 24.35 16.42 8.37
N GLN A 519 23.89 17.63 8.67
CA GLN A 519 22.75 18.27 7.99
C GLN A 519 23.15 18.62 6.54
N PRO A 520 22.37 18.22 5.52
CA PRO A 520 22.64 18.62 4.13
C PRO A 520 22.59 20.13 3.98
N VAL A 521 23.48 20.72 3.17
CA VAL A 521 23.54 22.18 2.95
C VAL A 521 22.20 22.76 2.48
N ALA A 522 21.45 22.02 1.65
CA ALA A 522 20.10 22.39 1.20
C ALA A 522 19.06 22.53 2.34
N GLN A 523 19.35 22.01 3.53
CA GLN A 523 18.51 22.11 4.73
C GLN A 523 19.04 23.12 5.76
N MET A 524 20.17 23.80 5.51
CA MET A 524 20.76 24.77 6.47
C MET A 524 20.12 26.17 6.39
N GLY A 525 19.35 26.46 5.35
CA GLY A 525 18.73 27.77 5.12
C GLY A 525 19.63 28.78 4.38
N ASP A 526 19.02 29.83 3.84
CA ASP A 526 19.73 30.86 3.07
C ASP A 526 20.40 31.88 4.01
N TYR A 527 21.73 31.80 4.15
CA TYR A 527 22.53 32.69 5.01
C TYR A 527 22.36 34.18 4.69
N ILE A 528 22.03 34.51 3.44
CA ILE A 528 21.76 35.88 2.97
C ILE A 528 20.64 36.52 3.81
N ASN A 529 19.60 35.75 4.18
CA ASN A 529 18.45 36.22 4.96
C ASN A 529 18.81 36.59 6.42
N TYR A 530 20.01 36.21 6.88
CA TYR A 530 20.55 36.55 8.21
C TYR A 530 21.60 37.67 8.17
N ARG A 531 21.95 38.18 6.99
CA ARG A 531 23.01 39.19 6.82
C ARG A 531 22.50 40.65 6.85
N GLY A 532 21.20 40.86 6.66
CA GLY A 532 20.56 42.17 6.77
C GLY A 532 20.13 42.49 8.22
N PRO A 533 20.27 43.74 8.69
CA PRO A 533 19.62 44.18 9.92
C PRO A 533 18.10 44.15 9.76
N ARG A 534 17.36 43.91 10.85
CA ARG A 534 15.89 43.99 10.87
C ARG A 534 15.44 45.45 10.86
N SER A 535 15.52 46.10 9.70
CA SER A 535 14.88 47.40 9.47
C SER A 535 13.40 47.23 9.16
N GLU A 536 12.57 48.14 9.68
CA GLU A 536 11.17 48.28 9.28
C GLU A 536 11.06 48.56 7.78
N THR A 537 10.00 48.10 7.13
CA THR A 537 9.81 48.27 5.68
C THR A 537 9.52 49.73 5.33
N PRO A 538 10.40 50.45 4.62
CA PRO A 538 10.11 51.82 4.19
C PRO A 538 9.02 51.83 3.11
N LEU A 539 8.34 52.97 2.97
CA LEU A 539 7.37 53.19 1.90
C LEU A 539 8.06 53.17 0.53
N ARG A 540 7.34 52.67 -0.48
CA ARG A 540 7.87 52.34 -1.81
C ARG A 540 8.36 53.59 -2.55
N GLU A 541 9.66 53.68 -2.78
CA GLU A 541 10.24 54.75 -3.61
C GLU A 541 9.80 54.65 -5.08
N VAL A 542 9.72 55.80 -5.76
CA VAL A 542 8.99 55.95 -7.03
C VAL A 542 9.85 55.63 -8.28
N ASN A 543 11.17 55.54 -8.15
CA ASN A 543 12.07 55.19 -9.26
C ASN A 543 13.14 54.17 -8.80
N PRO A 544 13.22 52.96 -9.38
CA PRO A 544 14.25 51.99 -9.03
C PRO A 544 15.60 52.34 -9.68
N THR A 545 16.65 52.46 -8.88
CA THR A 545 18.03 52.47 -9.38
C THR A 545 18.50 51.03 -9.69
N PRO A 546 19.39 50.82 -10.68
CA PRO A 546 19.79 49.48 -11.10
C PRO A 546 20.58 48.76 -10.00
N GLU A 547 20.09 47.58 -9.61
CA GLU A 547 20.64 46.78 -8.52
C GLU A 547 22.05 46.26 -8.85
N ARG A 548 23.02 46.54 -7.97
CA ARG A 548 24.38 45.99 -8.10
C ARG A 548 24.38 44.51 -7.77
N LEU A 549 24.62 43.67 -8.78
CA LEU A 549 24.83 42.23 -8.64
C LEU A 549 25.98 41.94 -7.65
N ASP A 550 25.66 41.29 -6.53
CA ASP A 550 26.65 40.79 -5.57
C ASP A 550 27.55 39.74 -6.24
N THR A 551 28.86 39.94 -6.16
CA THR A 551 29.88 39.16 -6.87
C THR A 551 30.30 37.89 -6.13
N PHE A 552 29.74 37.59 -4.96
CA PHE A 552 30.02 36.36 -4.21
C PHE A 552 28.76 35.51 -3.99
N GLY A 553 28.46 34.64 -4.96
CA GLY A 553 27.30 33.72 -4.92
C GLY A 553 27.61 32.32 -5.47
N ASN A 554 26.94 31.30 -4.91
CA ASN A 554 27.10 29.90 -5.30
C ASN A 554 26.64 29.67 -6.77
N PRO A 555 27.51 29.17 -7.68
CA PRO A 555 27.19 29.00 -9.10
C PRO A 555 26.10 27.98 -9.41
N PHE A 556 25.74 27.10 -8.46
CA PHE A 556 24.67 26.11 -8.63
C PHE A 556 23.26 26.63 -8.28
N ARG A 557 23.13 27.88 -7.81
CA ARG A 557 21.84 28.49 -7.43
C ARG A 557 21.09 28.98 -8.67
N LYS A 558 20.28 28.10 -9.28
CA LYS A 558 19.37 28.48 -10.38
C LYS A 558 18.50 29.69 -9.99
N LYS A 559 18.57 30.78 -10.76
CA LYS A 559 17.74 31.97 -10.56
C LYS A 559 16.34 31.75 -11.14
N ASN A 560 15.34 31.51 -10.29
CA ASN A 560 13.93 31.45 -10.69
C ASN A 560 13.36 32.88 -10.88
N SER A 561 13.90 33.65 -11.84
CA SER A 561 13.47 35.05 -12.06
C SER A 561 13.73 35.59 -13.48
N THR A 562 13.51 34.78 -14.52
CA THR A 562 13.21 35.30 -15.87
C THR A 562 12.08 34.49 -16.49
N CYS A 563 10.94 35.13 -16.76
CA CYS A 563 9.94 34.58 -17.69
C CYS A 563 10.44 34.89 -19.10
N PHE A 564 10.91 33.88 -19.82
CA PHE A 564 11.04 33.95 -21.27
C PHE A 564 9.74 33.43 -21.88
N VAL A 565 8.95 34.35 -22.45
CA VAL A 565 7.86 33.98 -23.35
C VAL A 565 8.51 33.51 -24.65
N ALA A 566 8.50 32.20 -24.86
CA ALA A 566 8.74 31.58 -26.16
C ALA A 566 7.39 31.07 -26.66
N ASP A 567 6.87 31.71 -27.71
CA ASP A 567 5.57 31.43 -28.28
C ASP A 567 5.74 30.37 -29.38
N GLU A 568 5.42 29.11 -29.04
CA GLU A 568 5.51 27.95 -29.93
C GLU A 568 4.15 27.22 -29.91
N VAL A 569 3.52 27.15 -31.08
CA VAL A 569 2.10 26.79 -31.21
C VAL A 569 1.90 25.29 -31.08
N PHE A 570 1.25 24.86 -30.00
CA PHE A 570 0.63 23.54 -29.96
C PHE A 570 -0.66 23.53 -30.77
N VAL A 571 -0.70 22.70 -31.80
CA VAL A 571 -1.91 22.45 -32.59
C VAL A 571 -2.76 21.41 -31.87
N ASP A 572 -3.92 21.82 -31.37
CA ASP A 572 -5.00 20.91 -30.99
C ASP A 572 -5.62 20.27 -32.25
N GLU A 573 -5.77 18.94 -32.27
CA GLU A 573 -7.03 18.35 -32.72
C GLU A 573 -7.27 16.89 -32.25
N MET A 574 -8.56 16.53 -32.14
CA MET A 574 -9.13 15.18 -32.10
C MET A 574 -8.92 14.29 -30.84
N GLY A 575 -9.36 14.81 -29.69
CA GLY A 575 -10.68 14.40 -29.18
C GLY A 575 -10.92 12.95 -28.74
N ILE A 576 -10.43 12.58 -27.55
CA ILE A 576 -11.10 11.59 -26.67
C ILE A 576 -11.22 12.21 -25.28
N SER A 577 -12.45 12.41 -24.79
CA SER A 577 -12.70 13.11 -23.51
C SER A 577 -12.21 12.31 -22.29
N PRO A 578 -11.32 12.86 -21.44
CA PRO A 578 -10.97 12.25 -20.17
C PRO A 578 -12.05 12.54 -19.11
N GLY A 579 -12.76 11.50 -18.68
CA GLY A 579 -13.69 11.59 -17.55
C GLY A 579 -12.97 11.86 -16.22
N ASP A 580 -13.54 12.76 -15.43
CA ASP A 580 -13.36 12.94 -13.99
C ASP A 580 -11.92 13.20 -13.47
N THR A 581 -11.46 14.46 -13.59
CA THR A 581 -10.23 14.93 -12.93
C THR A 581 -10.55 15.46 -11.52
N MET A 582 -10.49 14.58 -10.52
CA MET A 582 -10.98 14.82 -9.14
C MET A 582 -10.30 16.00 -8.41
N VAL A 583 -11.07 16.70 -7.54
CA VAL A 583 -10.65 17.97 -6.92
C VAL A 583 -10.92 18.03 -5.41
N LEU A 584 -9.89 18.40 -4.63
CA LEU A 584 -10.07 19.10 -3.35
C LEU A 584 -10.09 20.61 -3.60
N VAL A 585 -11.13 21.31 -3.14
CA VAL A 585 -11.32 22.75 -3.35
C VAL A 585 -11.09 23.53 -2.06
N VAL A 586 -10.32 24.62 -2.12
CA VAL A 586 -10.25 25.63 -1.07
C VAL A 586 -10.33 27.01 -1.72
N GLU A 587 -11.40 27.76 -1.45
CA GLU A 587 -11.64 29.13 -1.98
C GLU A 587 -11.49 29.32 -3.51
N GLY A 588 -11.57 28.23 -4.27
CA GLY A 588 -11.39 28.23 -5.73
C GLY A 588 -10.05 27.66 -6.20
N GLU A 589 -9.04 27.54 -5.33
CA GLU A 589 -7.88 26.69 -5.62
C GLU A 589 -8.34 25.23 -5.74
N LYS A 590 -7.97 24.59 -6.86
CA LYS A 590 -8.33 23.21 -7.19
C LYS A 590 -7.10 22.33 -7.13
N ARG A 591 -7.05 21.38 -6.19
CA ARG A 591 -5.94 20.43 -6.04
C ARG A 591 -6.29 19.05 -6.58
N LEU A 592 -5.60 18.68 -7.65
CA LEU A 592 -5.84 17.45 -8.41
C LEU A 592 -5.02 16.26 -7.88
N ASN A 593 -5.59 15.06 -8.02
CA ASN A 593 -4.99 13.78 -7.60
C ASN A 593 -3.67 13.43 -8.34
N GLY A 594 -3.46 13.97 -9.56
CA GLY A 594 -2.46 13.46 -10.51
C GLY A 594 -0.98 13.67 -10.19
N ALA A 595 -0.60 14.43 -9.14
CA ALA A 595 0.81 14.83 -8.93
C ALA A 595 1.28 14.93 -7.47
N ALA A 596 0.43 14.69 -6.46
CA ALA A 596 0.75 15.00 -5.07
C ALA A 596 0.49 13.84 -4.08
N ASP A 597 1.48 13.53 -3.25
CA ASP A 597 1.29 12.66 -2.09
C ASP A 597 0.31 13.27 -1.07
N VAL A 598 -0.36 12.43 -0.30
CA VAL A 598 -1.33 12.82 0.73
C VAL A 598 -0.68 13.71 1.79
N ASN A 599 0.60 13.49 2.15
CA ASN A 599 1.32 14.39 3.07
C ASN A 599 1.58 15.77 2.44
N SER A 600 1.83 15.83 1.13
CA SER A 600 1.97 17.10 0.40
C SER A 600 0.65 17.88 0.39
N THR A 601 -0.49 17.18 0.23
CA THR A 601 -1.82 17.81 0.31
C THR A 601 -2.15 18.29 1.73
N ALA A 602 -1.85 17.51 2.76
CA ALA A 602 -1.96 17.97 4.15
C ALA A 602 -1.03 19.17 4.46
N GLY A 603 0.17 19.18 3.88
CA GLY A 603 1.12 20.30 3.98
C GLY A 603 0.66 21.57 3.26
N TRP A 604 0.00 21.44 2.11
CA TRP A 604 -0.59 22.56 1.38
C TRP A 604 -1.77 23.18 2.13
N LEU A 605 -2.68 22.38 2.70
CA LEU A 605 -3.77 22.89 3.56
C LEU A 605 -3.22 23.70 4.75
N LEU A 606 -2.09 23.30 5.33
CA LEU A 606 -1.37 24.02 6.39
C LEU A 606 -0.56 25.24 5.89
N SER A 607 -0.61 25.57 4.59
CA SER A 607 0.08 26.73 3.98
C SER A 607 -0.88 27.80 3.44
N LEU A 608 -2.19 27.56 3.47
CA LEU A 608 -3.21 28.49 3.01
C LEU A 608 -3.60 29.46 4.13
N SER A 609 -3.41 30.76 3.89
CA SER A 609 -3.66 31.82 4.88
C SER A 609 -5.13 31.95 5.27
N SER A 610 -6.07 31.64 4.39
CA SER A 610 -7.51 31.64 4.69
C SER A 610 -7.92 30.45 5.57
N ILE A 611 -7.25 29.31 5.46
CA ILE A 611 -7.43 28.16 6.37
C ILE A 611 -6.90 28.50 7.77
N GLU A 612 -5.76 29.20 7.85
CA GLU A 612 -5.21 29.71 9.12
C GLU A 612 -6.16 30.75 9.76
N GLN A 613 -6.65 31.73 8.97
CA GLN A 613 -7.63 32.72 9.44
C GLN A 613 -8.94 32.07 9.92
N SER A 614 -9.50 31.12 9.15
CA SER A 614 -10.73 30.40 9.52
C SER A 614 -10.57 29.59 10.80
N SER A 615 -9.40 28.95 11.00
CA SER A 615 -9.08 28.24 12.24
C SER A 615 -8.92 29.21 13.41
N SER A 616 -8.26 30.36 13.21
CA SER A 616 -8.11 31.42 14.23
C SER A 616 -9.47 31.99 14.67
N MET A 617 -10.37 32.26 13.73
CA MET A 617 -11.75 32.70 14.03
C MET A 617 -12.53 31.64 14.81
N PHE A 618 -12.40 30.35 14.44
CA PHE A 618 -13.06 29.24 15.13
C PHE A 618 -12.63 29.09 16.60
N HIS A 619 -11.36 29.33 16.94
CA HIS A 619 -10.90 29.35 18.34
C HIS A 619 -11.49 30.52 19.15
N GLY A 620 -11.70 31.68 18.50
CA GLY A 620 -12.09 32.93 19.14
C GLY A 620 -13.44 32.89 19.87
N GLN A 621 -14.30 31.90 19.56
CA GLN A 621 -15.59 31.72 20.21
C GLN A 621 -15.84 30.24 20.55
N THR A 622 -15.64 29.88 21.82
CA THR A 622 -16.00 28.55 22.34
C THR A 622 -17.33 28.61 23.10
N LYS A 623 -18.38 27.98 22.54
CA LYS A 623 -19.73 27.92 23.13
C LYS A 623 -19.81 26.82 24.20
N LEU A 624 -20.28 27.15 25.41
CA LEU A 624 -20.62 26.15 26.43
C LEU A 624 -22.05 25.64 26.19
N ILE A 625 -22.24 24.33 26.13
CA ILE A 625 -23.54 23.70 25.90
C ILE A 625 -23.87 22.81 27.11
N SER A 626 -24.91 23.19 27.86
CA SER A 626 -25.28 22.60 29.15
C SER A 626 -26.54 21.72 29.11
N ASN A 627 -27.30 21.75 28.03
CA ASN A 627 -28.55 21.00 27.84
C ASN A 627 -28.68 20.40 26.42
N GLU A 628 -29.61 19.46 26.23
CA GLU A 628 -29.83 18.73 24.97
C GLU A 628 -30.75 19.46 23.95
N SER A 629 -31.21 20.68 24.25
CA SER A 629 -32.26 21.35 23.47
C SER A 629 -31.87 21.60 22.01
N ASP A 630 -32.60 21.00 21.07
CA ASP A 630 -32.39 21.10 19.61
C ASP A 630 -31.00 20.57 19.15
N LEU A 631 -30.42 19.64 19.92
CA LEU A 631 -29.05 19.12 19.75
C LEU A 631 -29.00 17.58 19.54
N LEU A 632 -28.27 17.16 18.51
CA LEU A 632 -27.83 15.78 18.33
C LEU A 632 -26.33 15.64 18.64
N TYR A 633 -26.00 15.09 19.82
CA TYR A 633 -24.62 14.81 20.21
C TYR A 633 -24.15 13.44 19.71
N ILE A 634 -22.91 13.37 19.21
CA ILE A 634 -22.27 12.16 18.66
C ILE A 634 -21.06 11.80 19.53
N HIS A 635 -21.01 10.57 20.06
CA HIS A 635 -19.87 10.09 20.83
C HIS A 635 -18.73 9.57 19.93
N GLN A 636 -17.55 9.37 20.52
CA GLN A 636 -16.43 8.72 19.84
C GLN A 636 -16.88 7.39 19.20
N GLY A 637 -16.55 7.22 17.92
CA GLY A 637 -16.87 6.04 17.12
C GLY A 637 -18.31 5.97 16.58
N GLU A 638 -19.16 6.93 16.91
CA GLU A 638 -20.50 7.08 16.32
C GLU A 638 -20.49 8.02 15.11
N MET A 639 -21.55 7.96 14.31
CA MET A 639 -21.86 8.89 13.23
C MET A 639 -23.36 9.15 13.12
N ALA A 640 -23.74 10.25 12.48
CA ALA A 640 -25.12 10.51 12.09
C ALA A 640 -25.20 11.12 10.69
N THR A 641 -26.33 10.88 10.04
CA THR A 641 -26.69 11.34 8.70
C THR A 641 -28.08 11.98 8.74
N LEU A 642 -28.19 13.17 8.18
CA LEU A 642 -29.40 14.00 8.13
C LEU A 642 -29.67 14.35 6.66
N ARG A 643 -30.90 14.16 6.22
CA ARG A 643 -31.41 14.64 4.93
C ARG A 643 -32.10 15.97 5.20
N VAL A 644 -31.77 16.97 4.42
CA VAL A 644 -32.24 18.35 4.57
C VAL A 644 -33.05 18.69 3.32
N ASP A 645 -34.38 18.62 3.43
CA ASP A 645 -35.25 18.88 2.27
C ASP A 645 -35.34 20.39 1.98
N GLN A 646 -35.48 20.74 0.69
CA GLN A 646 -35.38 22.13 0.22
C GLN A 646 -36.41 23.09 0.83
N ILE A 647 -37.53 22.57 1.34
CA ILE A 647 -38.59 23.36 1.99
C ILE A 647 -38.10 23.91 3.34
N ASP A 648 -37.31 23.15 4.11
CA ASP A 648 -36.79 23.61 5.41
C ASP A 648 -35.70 24.68 5.25
N LEU A 649 -34.91 24.60 4.16
CA LEU A 649 -33.90 25.60 3.80
C LEU A 649 -34.51 26.92 3.31
N ALA A 650 -35.66 26.89 2.63
CA ALA A 650 -36.22 28.06 1.95
C ALA A 650 -37.40 28.72 2.69
N SER A 651 -38.15 28.00 3.52
CA SER A 651 -39.45 28.49 4.02
C SER A 651 -39.39 29.29 5.33
N GLY A 652 -38.28 29.26 6.06
CA GLY A 652 -38.15 29.90 7.38
C GLY A 652 -39.14 29.39 8.44
N ARG A 653 -39.82 28.26 8.18
CA ARG A 653 -40.85 27.72 9.07
C ARG A 653 -40.23 27.24 10.38
N LYS A 654 -40.79 27.70 11.50
CA LYS A 654 -40.52 27.11 12.81
C LYS A 654 -40.97 25.65 12.80
N ARG A 655 -40.13 24.77 13.38
CA ARG A 655 -40.36 23.32 13.63
C ARG A 655 -40.28 22.38 12.41
N SER A 656 -39.05 22.13 11.94
CA SER A 656 -38.68 20.77 11.51
C SER A 656 -38.55 19.87 12.75
N ARG A 657 -38.92 18.59 12.69
CA ARG A 657 -38.60 17.62 13.78
C ARG A 657 -37.12 17.19 13.81
N LEU A 658 -36.34 17.53 12.79
CA LEU A 658 -34.87 17.38 12.80
C LEU A 658 -34.23 18.41 13.75
N PRO A 659 -33.32 18.00 14.66
CA PRO A 659 -32.59 18.90 15.56
C PRO A 659 -31.65 19.80 14.77
N SER A 660 -31.62 21.11 15.04
CA SER A 660 -30.87 22.08 14.22
C SER A 660 -29.36 22.01 14.36
N CYS A 661 -28.87 21.56 15.51
CA CYS A 661 -27.45 21.48 15.83
C CYS A 661 -26.99 20.02 15.91
N VAL A 662 -25.84 19.74 15.32
CA VAL A 662 -25.06 18.52 15.55
C VAL A 662 -23.76 18.87 16.26
N ALA A 663 -23.30 18.05 17.21
CA ALA A 663 -22.06 18.31 17.94
C ALA A 663 -21.30 17.04 18.34
N SER A 664 -20.01 17.22 18.61
CA SER A 664 -19.16 16.26 19.32
C SER A 664 -18.04 17.02 20.04
N ASP A 665 -17.51 16.45 21.12
CA ASP A 665 -16.45 17.02 21.98
C ASP A 665 -15.48 15.90 22.42
N ASP A 666 -14.47 16.26 23.22
CA ASP A 666 -13.37 15.43 23.72
C ASP A 666 -12.44 14.86 22.61
N ALA A 667 -12.47 15.40 21.39
CA ALA A 667 -11.57 14.99 20.32
C ALA A 667 -10.14 15.55 20.52
N THR A 668 -9.30 14.78 21.21
CA THR A 668 -7.88 15.07 21.48
C THR A 668 -6.98 14.54 20.37
N SER A 669 -6.71 13.23 20.30
CA SER A 669 -6.08 12.61 19.13
C SER A 669 -7.05 12.35 17.99
N CYS A 670 -8.35 12.22 18.31
CA CYS A 670 -9.42 11.91 17.37
C CYS A 670 -9.68 13.06 16.39
N LEU A 671 -10.45 12.75 15.33
CA LEU A 671 -10.82 13.69 14.29
C LEU A 671 -12.36 13.78 14.19
N LEU A 672 -12.89 14.98 14.43
CA LEU A 672 -14.26 15.34 14.11
C LEU A 672 -14.34 15.72 12.64
N ILE A 673 -15.36 15.22 11.94
CA ILE A 673 -15.71 15.66 10.60
C ILE A 673 -17.20 16.01 10.55
N VAL A 674 -17.51 17.16 9.94
CA VAL A 674 -18.85 17.49 9.45
C VAL A 674 -18.78 17.71 7.94
N VAL A 675 -19.80 17.21 7.25
CA VAL A 675 -19.88 17.10 5.79
C VAL A 675 -21.29 17.56 5.37
N HIS A 676 -21.41 18.66 4.63
CA HIS A 676 -22.71 19.26 4.25
C HIS A 676 -22.76 19.61 2.75
N SER A 677 -23.64 18.93 2.02
CA SER A 677 -23.92 19.17 0.60
C SER A 677 -25.07 20.19 0.42
N ARG A 678 -25.88 20.09 -0.65
CA ARG A 678 -27.14 20.86 -0.80
C ARG A 678 -28.29 20.27 0.02
N ILE A 679 -28.47 18.94 0.08
CA ILE A 679 -29.61 18.28 0.74
C ILE A 679 -29.22 17.18 1.74
N THR A 680 -27.93 17.04 2.09
CA THR A 680 -27.47 16.09 3.10
C THR A 680 -26.40 16.68 4.02
N CYS A 681 -26.50 16.38 5.31
CA CYS A 681 -25.52 16.73 6.34
C CYS A 681 -25.11 15.46 7.09
N ALA A 682 -23.83 15.26 7.36
CA ALA A 682 -23.31 14.13 8.12
C ALA A 682 -22.23 14.57 9.11
N ILE A 683 -22.14 13.87 10.24
CA ILE A 683 -21.18 14.10 11.32
C ILE A 683 -20.62 12.77 11.82
N ALA A 684 -19.33 12.72 12.13
CA ALA A 684 -18.69 11.57 12.78
C ALA A 684 -17.51 11.98 13.68
N HIS A 685 -17.28 11.20 14.73
CA HIS A 685 -16.12 11.29 15.61
C HIS A 685 -15.22 10.07 15.37
N MET A 686 -14.10 10.25 14.67
CA MET A 686 -13.25 9.16 14.17
C MET A 686 -11.95 9.05 14.98
N ASP A 687 -11.71 7.87 15.55
CA ASP A 687 -10.55 7.55 16.39
C ASP A 687 -9.51 6.65 15.69
N THR A 688 -9.90 5.98 14.61
CA THR A 688 -9.18 4.87 13.98
C THR A 688 -9.36 4.86 12.47
N THR A 689 -8.39 4.32 11.73
CA THR A 689 -8.44 4.25 10.26
C THR A 689 -9.56 3.35 9.75
N THR A 690 -9.90 2.28 10.46
CA THR A 690 -11.07 1.42 10.20
C THR A 690 -12.37 2.23 10.24
N ARG A 691 -12.55 3.07 11.26
CA ARG A 691 -13.70 3.99 11.34
C ARG A 691 -13.72 5.03 10.23
N VAL A 692 -12.58 5.60 9.82
CA VAL A 692 -12.54 6.50 8.66
C VAL A 692 -13.03 5.79 7.38
N LEU A 693 -12.55 4.58 7.10
CA LEU A 693 -13.00 3.80 5.94
C LEU A 693 -14.50 3.47 6.03
N SER A 694 -14.98 3.09 7.22
CA SER A 694 -16.40 2.81 7.48
C SER A 694 -17.29 4.04 7.28
N PHE A 695 -16.87 5.21 7.78
CA PHE A 695 -17.59 6.47 7.62
C PHE A 695 -17.74 6.84 6.15
N PHE A 696 -16.65 6.87 5.37
CA PHE A 696 -16.73 7.25 3.96
C PHE A 696 -17.53 6.23 3.11
N ASN A 697 -17.52 4.95 3.45
CA ASN A 697 -18.37 3.96 2.80
C ASN A 697 -19.87 4.18 3.10
N GLN A 698 -20.22 4.45 4.36
CA GLN A 698 -21.59 4.76 4.76
C GLN A 698 -22.08 6.11 4.20
N LEU A 699 -21.19 7.12 4.15
CA LEU A 699 -21.44 8.44 3.59
C LEU A 699 -21.75 8.37 2.09
N ARG A 700 -20.95 7.63 1.31
CA ARG A 700 -21.22 7.40 -0.13
C ARG A 700 -22.56 6.70 -0.36
N ALA A 701 -22.85 5.65 0.41
CA ALA A 701 -24.14 4.96 0.33
C ALA A 701 -25.32 5.87 0.73
N PHE A 702 -25.11 6.84 1.63
CA PHE A 702 -26.12 7.84 1.98
C PHE A 702 -26.32 8.88 0.88
N PHE A 703 -25.25 9.39 0.26
CA PHE A 703 -25.34 10.28 -0.90
C PHE A 703 -26.02 9.61 -2.11
N ASP A 704 -25.61 8.37 -2.44
CA ASP A 704 -26.21 7.59 -3.54
C ASP A 704 -27.70 7.32 -3.29
N LYS A 705 -28.11 7.10 -2.03
CA LYS A 705 -29.53 6.97 -1.65
C LYS A 705 -30.28 8.31 -1.63
N ALA A 706 -29.58 9.43 -1.52
CA ALA A 706 -30.17 10.77 -1.58
C ALA A 706 -30.34 11.31 -3.02
N ASP A 707 -29.59 10.74 -3.98
CA ASP A 707 -29.30 11.29 -5.31
C ASP A 707 -28.76 12.74 -5.25
N ASP A 708 -27.94 13.01 -4.23
CA ASP A 708 -27.24 14.29 -4.09
C ASP A 708 -25.86 14.18 -4.75
N GLN A 709 -25.63 14.92 -5.82
CA GLN A 709 -24.33 15.02 -6.51
C GLN A 709 -23.68 16.42 -6.36
N SER A 710 -24.21 17.26 -5.47
CA SER A 710 -23.69 18.62 -5.26
C SER A 710 -22.32 18.65 -4.59
N PRO A 711 -21.50 19.71 -4.82
CA PRO A 711 -20.28 19.96 -4.07
C PRO A 711 -20.56 20.06 -2.58
N THR A 712 -19.63 19.56 -1.77
CA THR A 712 -19.86 19.32 -0.35
C THR A 712 -18.87 20.08 0.52
N ASP A 713 -19.40 20.94 1.39
CA ASP A 713 -18.66 21.67 2.40
C ASP A 713 -18.15 20.70 3.49
N VAL A 714 -16.87 20.82 3.85
CA VAL A 714 -16.20 19.97 4.84
C VAL A 714 -15.60 20.81 5.96
N PHE A 715 -15.85 20.39 7.20
CA PHE A 715 -15.35 21.00 8.42
C PHE A 715 -14.61 19.92 9.24
N LEU A 716 -13.32 20.16 9.52
CA LEU A 716 -12.44 19.24 10.25
C LEU A 716 -11.88 19.90 11.51
N VAL A 717 -12.00 19.20 12.65
CA VAL A 717 -11.51 19.66 13.96
C VAL A 717 -10.92 18.48 14.74
N GLY A 718 -9.82 18.70 15.47
CA GLY A 718 -9.21 17.71 16.37
C GLY A 718 -7.72 17.51 16.11
N SER A 719 -7.22 16.30 16.36
CA SER A 719 -5.85 15.83 16.10
C SER A 719 -4.71 16.76 16.57
N VAL A 720 -4.29 16.60 17.84
CA VAL A 720 -3.16 17.35 18.43
C VAL A 720 -1.82 16.94 17.81
N ASN A 721 -0.97 17.92 17.51
CA ASN A 721 0.39 17.71 17.02
C ASN A 721 1.39 17.40 18.17
N ASP A 722 1.20 16.33 18.94
CA ASP A 722 2.16 15.92 19.98
C ASP A 722 3.35 15.17 19.36
N ALA A 723 4.56 15.71 19.54
CA ALA A 723 5.80 15.12 19.03
C ALA A 723 6.12 13.72 19.60
N SER A 724 5.47 13.32 20.71
CA SER A 724 5.57 11.95 21.26
C SER A 724 4.68 10.92 20.55
N LYS A 725 3.69 11.36 19.75
CA LYS A 725 2.81 10.48 18.95
C LYS A 725 2.52 11.10 17.56
N PRO A 726 3.46 10.98 16.60
CA PRO A 726 3.29 11.49 15.23
C PRO A 726 2.34 10.62 14.37
N ASP A 727 1.30 10.02 14.96
CA ASP A 727 0.37 9.16 14.21
C ASP A 727 -0.71 9.98 13.49
N ARG A 728 -0.33 10.46 12.30
CA ARG A 728 -1.20 11.19 11.37
C ARG A 728 -2.18 10.29 10.62
N ARG A 729 -2.23 8.97 10.88
CA ARG A 729 -2.93 7.99 10.00
C ARG A 729 -4.42 8.28 9.86
N VAL A 730 -5.10 8.74 10.91
CA VAL A 730 -6.53 9.09 10.85
C VAL A 730 -6.76 10.24 9.89
N LEU A 731 -6.04 11.37 10.06
CA LEU A 731 -6.14 12.55 9.20
C LEU A 731 -5.75 12.25 7.75
N LEU A 732 -4.62 11.57 7.53
CA LEU A 732 -4.16 11.19 6.19
C LEU A 732 -5.13 10.22 5.51
N THR A 733 -5.77 9.30 6.24
CA THR A 733 -6.80 8.43 5.66
C THR A 733 -8.05 9.23 5.27
N THR A 734 -8.45 10.23 6.06
CA THR A 734 -9.59 11.12 5.75
C THR A 734 -9.33 11.93 4.49
N ILE A 735 -8.16 12.57 4.38
CA ILE A 735 -7.74 13.30 3.17
C ILE A 735 -7.67 12.37 1.96
N ALA A 736 -7.12 11.15 2.13
CA ALA A 736 -7.04 10.15 1.08
C ALA A 736 -8.42 9.59 0.66
N GLN A 737 -9.44 9.59 1.53
CA GLN A 737 -10.79 9.19 1.15
C GLN A 737 -11.52 10.28 0.36
N MET A 738 -11.33 11.56 0.72
CA MET A 738 -11.87 12.68 -0.09
C MET A 738 -11.23 12.72 -1.48
N LEU A 739 -9.90 12.60 -1.59
CA LEU A 739 -9.16 12.57 -2.86
C LEU A 739 -9.47 11.36 -3.77
N ARG A 740 -10.16 10.34 -3.25
CA ARG A 740 -10.48 9.09 -3.98
C ARG A 740 -11.96 8.92 -4.29
N ASP A 741 -12.79 9.89 -3.93
CA ASP A 741 -14.22 9.83 -4.23
C ASP A 741 -14.44 10.25 -5.70
N PRO A 742 -14.96 9.37 -6.56
CA PRO A 742 -14.97 9.63 -8.00
C PRO A 742 -16.15 10.48 -8.47
N ARG A 743 -17.03 10.92 -7.57
CA ARG A 743 -18.30 11.58 -7.92
C ARG A 743 -18.47 13.00 -7.37
N ARG A 744 -17.46 13.57 -6.70
CA ARG A 744 -17.68 14.81 -5.91
C ARG A 744 -16.45 15.65 -5.63
N ASP A 745 -16.58 16.96 -5.85
CA ASP A 745 -15.68 17.98 -5.30
C ASP A 745 -15.99 18.20 -3.79
N TYR A 746 -14.98 17.97 -2.93
CA TYR A 746 -15.04 18.33 -1.51
C TYR A 746 -14.43 19.72 -1.29
N VAL A 747 -15.18 20.61 -0.66
CA VAL A 747 -14.81 22.02 -0.41
C VAL A 747 -14.44 22.18 1.06
N ILE A 748 -13.17 22.38 1.38
CA ILE A 748 -12.75 22.55 2.78
C ILE A 748 -13.10 23.96 3.25
N ARG A 749 -13.96 24.06 4.27
CA ARG A 749 -14.38 25.32 4.92
C ARG A 749 -13.72 25.57 6.26
N LEU A 750 -13.37 24.50 6.97
CA LEU A 750 -12.62 24.56 8.22
C LEU A 750 -11.65 23.39 8.29
N TYR A 751 -10.39 23.67 8.65
CA TYR A 751 -9.33 22.67 8.79
C TYR A 751 -8.50 22.97 10.05
N CYS A 752 -9.18 22.93 11.19
CA CYS A 752 -8.58 23.17 12.50
C CYS A 752 -7.98 21.86 13.04
N VAL A 753 -6.82 21.47 12.50
CA VAL A 753 -6.12 20.23 12.85
C VAL A 753 -4.61 20.41 12.96
N GLU A 754 -3.96 19.50 13.69
CA GLU A 754 -2.51 19.47 13.93
C GLU A 754 -1.99 20.84 14.40
N LYS A 755 -1.08 21.47 13.65
CA LYS A 755 -0.51 22.79 13.97
C LYS A 755 -1.58 23.86 14.17
N LEU A 756 -2.68 23.80 13.42
CA LEU A 756 -3.76 24.79 13.48
C LEU A 756 -4.72 24.56 14.65
N ASN A 757 -4.62 23.44 15.38
CA ASN A 757 -5.37 23.18 16.61
C ASN A 757 -4.47 22.95 17.83
N THR A 758 -3.20 23.36 17.75
CA THR A 758 -2.20 23.07 18.79
C THR A 758 -1.61 24.34 19.38
N VAL A 759 -1.66 24.46 20.71
CA VAL A 759 -1.00 25.51 21.48
C VAL A 759 -0.03 24.90 22.49
N TRP A 760 1.16 25.50 22.64
CA TRP A 760 2.08 25.12 23.72
C TRP A 760 1.54 25.59 25.08
N ARG A 761 1.37 24.66 26.01
CA ARG A 761 0.97 24.95 27.39
C ARG A 761 1.83 24.15 28.37
N VAL A 762 2.03 24.69 29.56
CA VAL A 762 2.60 23.92 30.68
C VAL A 762 1.56 22.88 31.09
N CYS A 763 1.96 21.61 31.06
CA CYS A 763 1.11 20.47 31.42
C CYS A 763 0.59 20.64 32.86
N PRO A 764 -0.73 20.75 33.08
CA PRO A 764 -1.29 21.05 34.40
C PRO A 764 -1.37 19.81 35.30
N LEU A 765 -1.55 18.62 34.73
CA LEU A 765 -1.81 17.35 35.41
C LEU A 765 -1.32 16.18 34.55
N GLY A 766 -0.89 15.09 35.19
CA GLY A 766 -0.45 13.85 34.51
C GLY A 766 1.06 13.63 34.54
N PRO A 767 1.56 12.54 33.91
CA PRO A 767 2.98 12.15 33.97
C PRO A 767 3.97 13.22 33.48
N ARG A 768 3.55 14.16 32.62
CA ARG A 768 4.38 15.29 32.16
C ARG A 768 4.11 16.61 32.90
N GLN A 769 3.46 16.60 34.07
CA GLN A 769 3.12 17.82 34.82
C GLN A 769 4.32 18.79 34.96
N GLY A 770 4.09 20.08 34.69
CA GLY A 770 5.13 21.11 34.70
C GLY A 770 6.00 21.17 33.44
N MET A 771 5.94 20.20 32.53
CA MET A 771 6.61 20.28 31.22
C MET A 771 5.79 21.10 30.22
N LEU A 772 6.46 21.84 29.34
CA LEU A 772 5.79 22.46 28.19
C LEU A 772 5.43 21.38 27.16
N ILE A 773 4.14 21.21 26.87
CA ILE A 773 3.61 20.23 25.90
C ILE A 773 2.66 20.92 24.92
N ASN A 774 2.43 20.27 23.78
CA ASN A 774 1.38 20.65 22.86
C ASN A 774 0.01 20.27 23.44
N TYR A 775 -0.98 21.15 23.31
CA TYR A 775 -2.32 21.00 23.86
C TYR A 775 -3.36 21.34 22.79
N PRO A 776 -4.52 20.64 22.72
CA PRO A 776 -5.61 21.05 21.83
C PRO A 776 -6.12 22.44 22.19
N ILE A 777 -6.39 23.28 21.19
CA ILE A 777 -7.08 24.56 21.39
C ILE A 777 -8.59 24.30 21.51
N SER A 778 -9.14 23.52 20.57
CA SER A 778 -10.53 23.06 20.52
C SER A 778 -10.60 21.53 20.41
N THR A 779 -11.36 20.91 21.32
CA THR A 779 -11.68 19.47 21.28
C THR A 779 -13.08 19.17 20.77
N GLY A 780 -13.90 20.21 20.58
CA GLY A 780 -15.31 20.08 20.25
C GLY A 780 -15.76 21.07 19.20
N LEU A 781 -16.72 20.63 18.40
CA LEU A 781 -17.36 21.39 17.33
C LEU A 781 -18.87 21.23 17.47
N VAL A 782 -19.58 22.36 17.36
CA VAL A 782 -21.02 22.40 17.09
C VAL A 782 -21.24 23.00 15.70
N TYR A 783 -22.14 22.38 14.94
CA TYR A 783 -22.53 22.82 13.61
C TYR A 783 -24.06 22.95 13.53
N ASN A 784 -24.53 24.12 13.11
CA ASN A 784 -25.94 24.34 12.83
C ASN A 784 -26.17 24.20 11.32
N TRP A 785 -26.90 23.16 10.90
CA TRP A 785 -27.10 22.91 9.46
C TRP A 785 -28.12 23.87 8.81
N ARG A 786 -28.96 24.55 9.59
CA ARG A 786 -29.90 25.58 9.07
C ARG A 786 -29.15 26.86 8.72
N THR A 787 -28.28 27.36 9.59
CA THR A 787 -27.50 28.60 9.37
C THR A 787 -26.15 28.37 8.66
N ARG A 788 -25.70 27.10 8.58
CA ARG A 788 -24.35 26.68 8.16
C ARG A 788 -23.22 27.19 9.06
N GLU A 789 -23.54 27.72 10.24
CA GLU A 789 -22.55 28.18 11.21
C GLU A 789 -21.82 27.02 11.90
N VAL A 790 -20.51 27.21 12.10
CA VAL A 790 -19.62 26.28 12.82
C VAL A 790 -18.96 27.04 13.99
N ALA A 791 -18.87 26.42 15.16
CA ALA A 791 -18.23 27.03 16.33
C ALA A 791 -17.51 25.99 17.20
N SER A 792 -16.43 26.41 17.85
CA SER A 792 -15.80 25.65 18.92
C SER A 792 -16.80 25.46 20.06
N CYS A 793 -16.82 24.30 20.71
CA CYS A 793 -17.72 24.08 21.84
C CYS A 793 -17.11 23.25 22.97
N LYS A 794 -17.75 23.37 24.14
CA LYS A 794 -17.63 22.44 25.26
C LYS A 794 -19.01 21.94 25.64
N VAL A 795 -19.18 20.62 25.73
CA VAL A 795 -20.50 19.98 25.93
C VAL A 795 -20.52 19.25 27.27
N CYS A 796 -21.37 19.69 28.20
CA CYS A 796 -21.56 19.05 29.51
C CYS A 796 -22.27 17.70 29.39
N TRP A 797 -22.14 16.82 30.38
CA TRP A 797 -22.80 15.49 30.36
C TRP A 797 -24.31 15.53 30.19
N SER A 798 -24.96 16.54 30.76
CA SER A 798 -26.38 16.89 30.61
C SER A 798 -26.79 17.36 29.20
N ALA A 799 -25.85 17.35 28.24
CA ALA A 799 -26.05 17.64 26.83
C ALA A 799 -25.53 16.52 25.89
N ARG A 800 -25.14 15.36 26.44
CA ARG A 800 -24.49 14.25 25.70
C ARG A 800 -25.36 13.00 25.52
N GLY A 801 -26.61 12.99 25.97
CA GLY A 801 -27.51 11.85 25.87
C GLY A 801 -28.13 11.66 24.49
N PRO A 802 -29.20 10.82 24.39
CA PRO A 802 -29.69 9.95 25.45
C PRO A 802 -28.68 8.83 25.77
N VAL A 803 -28.78 8.24 26.98
CA VAL A 803 -28.02 7.05 27.45
C VAL A 803 -26.52 7.07 27.12
N SER A 804 -25.87 8.18 27.45
CA SER A 804 -24.50 8.51 27.05
C SER A 804 -23.46 7.48 27.52
N VAL A 805 -23.60 6.93 28.72
CA VAL A 805 -22.68 5.91 29.25
C VAL A 805 -22.82 4.60 28.49
N LEU A 806 -24.05 4.19 28.17
CA LEU A 806 -24.32 2.97 27.40
C LEU A 806 -23.79 3.06 25.96
N ARG A 807 -23.90 4.24 25.34
CA ARG A 807 -23.35 4.52 24.01
C ARG A 807 -21.83 4.42 23.99
N LEU A 808 -21.15 4.99 25.00
CA LEU A 808 -19.69 4.90 25.15
C LEU A 808 -19.22 3.48 25.54
N ALA A 809 -19.98 2.73 26.35
CA ALA A 809 -19.66 1.36 26.72
C ALA A 809 -19.52 0.44 25.50
N ARG A 810 -20.23 0.72 24.40
CA ARG A 810 -20.09 0.03 23.11
C ARG A 810 -18.65 0.03 22.60
N LEU A 811 -17.82 1.04 22.88
CA LEU A 811 -16.40 1.07 22.49
C LEU A 811 -15.56 -0.05 23.14
N ARG A 812 -16.07 -0.71 24.18
CA ARG A 812 -15.46 -1.87 24.83
C ARG A 812 -16.08 -3.21 24.43
N ALA A 813 -17.15 -3.21 23.64
CA ALA A 813 -17.77 -4.43 23.13
C ALA A 813 -16.85 -5.17 22.15
N TRP A 814 -16.86 -6.51 22.19
CA TRP A 814 -16.07 -7.30 21.24
C TRP A 814 -16.51 -7.05 19.79
N GLY A 815 -15.54 -6.74 18.92
CA GLY A 815 -15.77 -6.33 17.52
C GLY A 815 -16.00 -4.82 17.29
N ALA A 816 -16.09 -4.00 18.34
CA ALA A 816 -16.41 -2.56 18.22
C ALA A 816 -15.31 -1.68 17.58
N SER A 817 -14.17 -2.25 17.18
CA SER A 817 -13.01 -1.54 16.59
C SER A 817 -13.09 -1.34 15.07
N GLU A 818 -14.07 -1.94 14.39
CA GLU A 818 -14.02 -2.10 12.92
C GLU A 818 -14.88 -1.11 12.11
N SER A 819 -15.88 -0.46 12.72
CA SER A 819 -16.83 0.40 12.01
C SER A 819 -17.32 1.62 12.80
N THR A 820 -17.81 2.64 12.10
CA THR A 820 -18.58 3.74 12.70
C THR A 820 -20.03 3.33 12.86
N VAL A 821 -20.62 3.62 14.03
CA VAL A 821 -22.00 3.23 14.33
C VAL A 821 -22.96 4.37 13.95
N PRO A 822 -23.88 4.20 13.00
CA PRO A 822 -24.91 5.20 12.70
C PRO A 822 -25.98 5.17 13.80
N VAL A 823 -26.17 6.29 14.50
CA VAL A 823 -27.03 6.41 15.69
C VAL A 823 -28.26 7.31 15.52
N PHE A 824 -28.57 7.77 14.30
CA PHE A 824 -29.76 8.57 14.03
C PHE A 824 -30.50 8.04 12.80
N ASP A 825 -31.81 7.78 12.95
CA ASP A 825 -32.71 7.43 11.84
C ASP A 825 -33.39 8.72 11.34
N THR A 826 -32.88 9.24 10.23
CA THR A 826 -33.41 10.43 9.55
C THR A 826 -34.90 10.31 9.24
N SER A 827 -35.37 9.10 8.88
CA SER A 827 -36.75 8.89 8.42
C SER A 827 -37.78 8.93 9.55
N LYS A 828 -37.33 8.69 10.78
CA LYS A 828 -38.15 8.75 12.01
C LYS A 828 -37.82 9.96 12.89
N CYS A 829 -36.79 10.73 12.53
CA CYS A 829 -36.20 11.78 13.35
C CYS A 829 -35.85 11.29 14.77
N SER A 830 -35.25 10.10 14.91
CA SER A 830 -34.98 9.49 16.23
C SER A 830 -33.54 9.01 16.40
N VAL A 831 -33.03 9.11 17.63
CA VAL A 831 -31.76 8.46 18.03
C VAL A 831 -32.02 6.96 18.19
N VAL A 832 -31.15 6.15 17.60
CA VAL A 832 -31.24 4.69 17.55
C VAL A 832 -29.97 4.08 18.15
N VAL A 833 -30.08 3.59 19.39
CA VAL A 833 -28.98 2.92 20.09
C VAL A 833 -29.06 1.43 19.76
N LYS A 834 -28.24 1.00 18.79
CA LYS A 834 -28.19 -0.40 18.35
C LYS A 834 -27.63 -1.32 19.45
N PRO A 835 -28.12 -2.58 19.54
CA PRO A 835 -27.59 -3.58 20.47
C PRO A 835 -26.11 -3.87 20.26
N PHE A 836 -25.46 -4.35 21.32
CA PHE A 836 -24.11 -4.89 21.31
C PHE A 836 -23.97 -5.93 22.43
N GLY A 837 -23.09 -6.92 22.23
CA GLY A 837 -22.90 -8.02 23.17
C GLY A 837 -21.86 -7.72 24.27
N GLN A 838 -21.08 -8.73 24.61
CA GLN A 838 -20.15 -8.69 25.75
C GLN A 838 -19.05 -7.63 25.62
N CYS A 839 -18.85 -6.90 26.72
CA CYS A 839 -17.81 -5.87 26.88
C CYS A 839 -16.55 -6.44 27.53
N ALA A 840 -15.39 -5.96 27.09
CA ALA A 840 -14.12 -6.21 27.75
C ALA A 840 -14.08 -5.51 29.11
N HIS A 841 -13.83 -6.29 30.17
CA HIS A 841 -13.63 -5.78 31.53
C HIS A 841 -12.38 -4.88 31.59
N LEU A 842 -12.50 -3.73 32.26
CA LEU A 842 -11.40 -2.76 32.41
C LEU A 842 -10.62 -3.05 33.69
N CYS A 843 -11.22 -2.72 34.84
CA CYS A 843 -10.81 -3.10 36.19
C CYS A 843 -12.02 -2.85 37.13
N ASP A 844 -11.89 -3.17 38.41
CA ASP A 844 -12.90 -2.77 39.40
C ASP A 844 -13.04 -1.23 39.42
N PRO A 845 -14.27 -0.67 39.51
CA PRO A 845 -14.47 0.78 39.45
C PRO A 845 -13.74 1.55 40.56
N GLU A 846 -13.56 0.94 41.73
CA GLU A 846 -12.83 1.51 42.88
C GLU A 846 -11.32 1.55 42.65
N ALA A 847 -10.78 0.68 41.78
CA ALA A 847 -9.36 0.66 41.42
C ALA A 847 -9.03 1.59 40.23
N LEU A 848 -10.03 2.19 39.57
CA LEU A 848 -9.85 3.01 38.38
C LEU A 848 -9.39 4.45 38.73
N THR A 849 -8.12 4.58 39.12
CA THR A 849 -7.49 5.89 39.32
C THR A 849 -7.33 6.64 37.99
N GLU A 850 -7.12 7.97 38.05
CA GLU A 850 -6.80 8.73 36.83
C GLU A 850 -5.50 8.26 36.17
N GLU A 851 -4.53 7.75 36.91
CA GLU A 851 -3.29 7.22 36.34
C GLU A 851 -3.54 5.95 35.51
N VAL A 852 -4.43 5.07 35.98
CA VAL A 852 -4.90 3.90 35.22
C VAL A 852 -5.67 4.35 33.97
N MET A 853 -6.58 5.32 34.08
CA MET A 853 -7.29 5.88 32.91
C MET A 853 -6.34 6.54 31.91
N ARG A 854 -5.33 7.27 32.38
CA ARG A 854 -4.26 7.84 31.53
C ARG A 854 -3.49 6.76 30.78
N SER A 855 -3.32 5.56 31.33
CA SER A 855 -2.67 4.44 30.62
C SER A 855 -3.50 3.89 29.44
N TYR A 856 -4.82 4.07 29.45
CA TYR A 856 -5.72 3.67 28.35
C TYR A 856 -5.94 4.78 27.30
N SER A 857 -5.43 5.99 27.55
CA SER A 857 -5.61 7.15 26.69
C SER A 857 -4.59 7.19 25.54
N THR A 858 -5.05 7.65 24.38
CA THR A 858 -4.18 8.00 23.26
C THR A 858 -3.38 9.28 23.51
N THR A 859 -3.82 10.17 24.39
CA THR A 859 -3.28 11.51 24.62
C THR A 859 -3.28 11.89 26.12
N PRO A 860 -2.50 11.18 26.99
CA PRO A 860 -2.79 11.08 28.44
C PRO A 860 -2.68 12.37 29.26
N ASP A 861 -1.89 13.32 28.78
CA ASP A 861 -1.69 14.63 29.43
C ASP A 861 -2.58 15.73 28.83
N GLN A 862 -3.42 15.40 27.84
CA GLN A 862 -4.29 16.35 27.12
C GLN A 862 -5.80 16.09 27.33
N GLU A 863 -6.19 14.93 27.86
CA GLU A 863 -7.60 14.58 28.02
C GLU A 863 -8.36 15.54 28.95
N PRO A 864 -9.61 15.92 28.61
CA PRO A 864 -10.47 16.74 29.46
C PRO A 864 -11.02 15.95 30.66
N ARG A 865 -11.53 16.64 31.70
CA ARG A 865 -12.16 15.98 32.87
C ARG A 865 -13.30 15.03 32.48
N THR A 866 -14.10 15.45 31.50
CA THR A 866 -15.16 14.66 30.85
C THR A 866 -14.71 13.28 30.38
N TYR A 867 -13.49 13.12 29.87
CA TYR A 867 -12.96 11.80 29.51
C TYR A 867 -12.85 10.86 30.73
N PHE A 868 -12.35 11.37 31.85
CA PHE A 868 -12.16 10.59 33.08
C PHE A 868 -13.50 10.25 33.75
N GLU A 869 -14.43 11.20 33.80
CA GLU A 869 -15.81 10.99 34.26
C GLU A 869 -16.50 9.88 33.44
N GLY A 870 -16.38 9.95 32.10
CA GLY A 870 -16.94 8.96 31.19
C GLY A 870 -16.31 7.57 31.36
N CYS A 871 -15.00 7.51 31.54
CA CYS A 871 -14.30 6.24 31.81
C CYS A 871 -14.74 5.60 33.15
N ARG A 872 -14.91 6.38 34.23
CA ARG A 872 -15.47 5.88 35.50
C ARG A 872 -16.90 5.38 35.34
N ALA A 873 -17.76 6.13 34.64
CA ALA A 873 -19.15 5.74 34.40
C ALA A 873 -19.24 4.45 33.57
N VAL A 874 -18.47 4.33 32.48
CA VAL A 874 -18.42 3.13 31.64
C VAL A 874 -17.89 1.92 32.39
N ALA A 875 -16.84 2.08 33.21
CA ALA A 875 -16.35 0.98 34.05
C ALA A 875 -17.40 0.53 35.08
N SER A 876 -18.11 1.47 35.71
CA SER A 876 -19.22 1.15 36.62
C SER A 876 -20.36 0.39 35.91
N LEU A 877 -20.77 0.82 34.72
CA LEU A 877 -21.78 0.11 33.94
C LEU A 877 -21.33 -1.31 33.57
N ILE A 878 -20.09 -1.49 33.09
CA ILE A 878 -19.55 -2.79 32.69
C ILE A 878 -19.36 -3.73 33.90
N ALA A 879 -18.99 -3.20 35.07
CA ALA A 879 -18.83 -4.02 36.28
C ALA A 879 -20.17 -4.61 36.79
N HIS A 880 -21.27 -3.87 36.66
CA HIS A 880 -22.60 -4.37 37.02
C HIS A 880 -23.26 -5.20 35.89
N HIS A 881 -23.06 -4.79 34.64
CA HIS A 881 -23.68 -5.39 33.45
C HIS A 881 -22.63 -5.57 32.32
N PRO A 882 -21.80 -6.63 32.40
CA PRO A 882 -20.70 -6.85 31.45
C PRO A 882 -21.16 -7.34 30.07
N ASP A 883 -22.38 -7.87 29.95
CA ASP A 883 -23.03 -8.12 28.66
C ASP A 883 -23.94 -6.94 28.29
N GLY A 884 -23.60 -6.25 27.19
CA GLY A 884 -24.42 -5.17 26.65
C GLY A 884 -25.84 -5.61 26.31
N SER A 885 -26.05 -6.89 25.98
CA SER A 885 -27.35 -7.47 25.59
C SER A 885 -28.44 -7.30 26.66
N PHE A 886 -28.05 -7.17 27.93
CA PHE A 886 -28.96 -6.87 29.06
C PHE A 886 -29.83 -5.63 28.80
N TRP A 887 -29.28 -4.61 28.13
CA TRP A 887 -29.99 -3.36 27.84
C TRP A 887 -30.91 -3.42 26.61
N PHE A 888 -30.93 -4.55 25.89
CA PHE A 888 -31.61 -4.71 24.61
C PHE A 888 -32.53 -5.95 24.61
N PRO A 889 -33.68 -5.90 25.30
CA PRO A 889 -34.59 -7.04 25.38
C PRO A 889 -35.02 -7.52 23.99
N GLU A 890 -35.02 -8.84 23.81
CA GLU A 890 -35.23 -9.51 22.51
C GLU A 890 -34.27 -9.08 21.38
N GLY A 891 -33.15 -8.42 21.70
CA GLY A 891 -32.23 -7.85 20.71
C GLY A 891 -32.80 -6.61 19.98
N ARG A 892 -33.83 -5.95 20.53
CA ARG A 892 -34.41 -4.72 19.95
C ARG A 892 -33.51 -3.51 20.25
N PRO A 893 -33.33 -2.55 19.31
CA PRO A 893 -32.61 -1.31 19.56
C PRO A 893 -33.42 -0.39 20.49
N LEU A 894 -32.74 0.49 21.23
CA LEU A 894 -33.39 1.55 22.00
C LEU A 894 -33.62 2.78 21.11
N LEU A 895 -34.75 3.44 21.31
CA LEU A 895 -35.31 4.45 20.41
C LEU A 895 -35.74 5.69 21.19
N PHE A 896 -35.30 6.86 20.72
CA PHE A 896 -35.59 8.15 21.36
C PHE A 896 -35.99 9.20 20.33
N SER A 897 -37.16 9.81 20.49
CA SER A 897 -37.66 10.91 19.67
C SER A 897 -37.42 12.27 20.34
N PRO A 898 -37.27 13.37 19.58
CA PRO A 898 -37.22 14.71 20.15
C PRO A 898 -38.56 15.05 20.81
N SER A 899 -38.53 15.91 21.83
CA SER A 899 -39.75 16.48 22.41
C SER A 899 -40.45 17.43 21.45
N ASP A 900 -41.78 17.33 21.37
CA ASP A 900 -42.57 18.26 20.56
C ASP A 900 -42.64 19.63 21.25
N LEU A 901 -42.17 20.66 20.56
CA LEU A 901 -41.97 22.03 21.07
C LEU A 901 -43.27 22.83 21.30
N ASP A 902 -44.39 22.15 21.57
CA ASP A 902 -45.71 22.71 21.90
C ASP A 902 -46.17 22.38 23.33
N ASP A 903 -45.53 21.43 24.03
CA ASP A 903 -45.85 21.15 25.43
C ASP A 903 -45.49 22.36 26.32
N THR A 904 -46.48 22.89 27.04
CA THR A 904 -46.34 24.10 27.90
C THR A 904 -45.67 23.85 29.24
N GLU A 905 -45.12 22.65 29.46
CA GLU A 905 -44.41 22.28 30.69
C GLU A 905 -42.90 22.12 30.43
N PRO A 906 -42.03 22.65 31.30
CA PRO A 906 -40.58 22.48 31.18
C PRO A 906 -40.21 21.02 31.50
N ARG A 907 -39.84 20.25 30.47
CA ARG A 907 -39.32 18.88 30.62
C ARG A 907 -37.78 18.88 30.65
N ASP A 908 -37.21 18.10 31.56
CA ASP A 908 -35.75 18.05 31.81
C ASP A 908 -34.92 17.41 30.67
N SER A 909 -35.56 16.74 29.71
CA SER A 909 -34.91 15.97 28.64
C SER A 909 -35.52 16.28 27.27
N TYR A 910 -34.65 16.41 26.25
CA TYR A 910 -35.07 16.61 24.86
C TYR A 910 -35.31 15.29 24.13
N TRP A 911 -34.58 14.22 24.48
CA TRP A 911 -34.66 12.92 23.82
C TRP A 911 -35.57 11.94 24.60
N ILE A 912 -36.86 11.95 24.29
CA ILE A 912 -37.90 11.15 24.93
C ILE A 912 -37.81 9.67 24.47
N PRO A 913 -37.76 8.68 25.37
CA PRO A 913 -37.80 7.26 25.01
C PRO A 913 -39.15 6.84 24.43
N THR A 914 -39.17 6.08 23.34
CA THR A 914 -40.42 5.70 22.64
C THR A 914 -41.03 4.37 23.08
N ASP A 915 -40.33 3.58 23.91
CA ASP A 915 -40.81 2.30 24.43
C ASP A 915 -40.29 2.01 25.85
N THR A 916 -40.77 0.93 26.46
CA THR A 916 -40.47 0.55 27.85
C THR A 916 -39.00 0.20 28.08
N ALA A 917 -38.34 -0.42 27.09
CA ALA A 917 -36.91 -0.74 27.16
C ALA A 917 -36.06 0.54 27.11
N SER A 918 -36.40 1.44 26.21
CA SER A 918 -35.78 2.76 26.05
C SER A 918 -35.98 3.60 27.30
N ASN A 919 -37.15 3.55 27.93
CA ASN A 919 -37.44 4.27 29.18
C ASN A 919 -36.69 3.68 30.39
N PHE A 920 -36.64 2.36 30.52
CA PHE A 920 -35.80 1.70 31.52
C PHE A 920 -34.33 2.11 31.36
N ALA A 921 -33.80 2.05 30.14
CA ALA A 921 -32.43 2.48 29.85
C ALA A 921 -32.22 3.99 30.04
N HIS A 922 -33.21 4.86 29.79
CA HIS A 922 -33.10 6.31 30.02
C HIS A 922 -33.02 6.67 31.51
N THR A 923 -33.79 5.96 32.34
CA THR A 923 -33.97 6.27 33.76
C THR A 923 -32.99 5.55 34.69
N HIS A 924 -32.21 4.59 34.17
CA HIS A 924 -31.28 3.82 34.99
C HIS A 924 -30.08 4.66 35.46
N PRO A 925 -29.70 4.64 36.76
CA PRO A 925 -28.60 5.46 37.29
C PRO A 925 -27.18 5.08 36.81
N LEU A 926 -27.04 4.05 35.95
CA LEU A 926 -25.75 3.63 35.36
C LEU A 926 -25.57 4.11 33.90
N THR A 927 -26.66 4.43 33.19
CA THR A 927 -26.63 4.77 31.75
C THR A 927 -26.48 6.28 31.51
N ALA A 928 -26.72 7.09 32.54
CA ALA A 928 -26.56 8.55 32.55
C ALA A 928 -25.49 8.98 33.56
N VAL A 929 -24.68 9.98 33.21
CA VAL A 929 -23.72 10.60 34.14
C VAL A 929 -24.46 11.66 34.97
N THR A 930 -24.75 11.35 36.24
CA THR A 930 -25.46 12.29 37.12
C THR A 930 -24.54 13.40 37.62
N SER A 931 -25.06 14.63 37.75
CA SER A 931 -24.33 15.83 38.23
C SER A 931 -23.78 15.75 39.66
N LYS A 932 -23.95 14.63 40.36
CA LYS A 932 -23.21 14.34 41.61
C LYS A 932 -21.71 14.08 41.35
N SER A 933 -21.28 13.92 40.10
CA SER A 933 -19.86 13.87 39.73
C SER A 933 -19.11 15.19 39.94
N ASP A 934 -19.80 16.35 39.95
CA ASP A 934 -19.19 17.69 40.09
C ASP A 934 -18.58 17.99 41.48
N LYS A 935 -18.38 16.97 42.32
CA LYS A 935 -17.86 17.07 43.70
C LYS A 935 -16.56 16.29 43.98
N TYR A 936 -15.88 15.79 42.95
CA TYR A 936 -14.58 15.11 43.06
C TYR A 936 -13.55 15.66 42.06
#